data_AF-A0A3N0CH98-F1
#
_entry.id   AF-A0A3N0CH98-F1
#
_cell.length_a   1.000
_cell.length_b   1.000
_cell.length_c   1.000
_cell.angle_alpha   90.00
_cell.angle_beta   90.00
_cell.angle_gamma   90.00
#
_symmetry.space_group_name_H-M   'P 1'
#
loop_
_entity.id
_entity.type
_entity.pdbx_description
1 polymer ?
#
loop_
_entity_poly.entity_id
_entity_poly.type
_entity_poly.pdbx_seq_one_letter_code
_entity_poly.pdbx_strand_id
1 'polypeptide(L)'
;MTLVAMLAGLLVATTGLATTADAATARKVTMVASPTAAVTGSSVTLSGVVTNTPVNSVINIQRKSGLSWVKVTTTKTTNAGGDFSVAITLPATAAAYSYRAAVPLTTTRGPAQSPAVAVTALRPITTTIKATPPTVSAGGTSTISGTVTPFAAGTAVSIESRSGSTWSEVGTTTLSATGAFSKDVTSDATTDYRATIARAGLISGGSTATATVIVGEAPVVTTTELADGDQGLPYSDTLTTSSEDDGTWSISAGALPGGITLDPDTGELSGTPTASGTFDLTATYTAESTLSGSKALSITISPLPEITTASLPDATRAEAYTTTLTKTGFDGTWAVTGLPSALTIDADTGVLSGIPPQLGDLNAVVTFTETETGRVATKTLTLHVGGTGVAVTTASLPDATYGRAYSATLSKTGGAGTWSATGLPSGLTVDASTGVISGTTQTLGTFTVAATFTETLTGTSGSKSLSLKVGTTALAVTTSALPDGTQGTPYSVTLTHNGGPGTWSSYPLPDGLTLNAATGVISGTPTVTGTFSVYVGITETATGKVAVKGFALVLAPSAVITTTSVPDGVTGTAYSQQLAKTGAAGTWAVTKGNLAPGVSLSASGLLSGTPTAQGDFGFTVTFTETGTGYSDTQVLLLHVSAPNSPVINTTSLPDGKVGVAYSATLSGVGTGNWTLTYGSLPAGLSLNSGTGAITGTPTTPGDSLIVVKFTVGANYNTKALLIHINPAG
;
A
#
# COMPACT_ATOMS: atom_id res chain seq x y z
N MET A 1 -11.66 -126.25 23.18
CA MET A 1 -10.63 -126.83 22.29
C MET A 1 -9.33 -126.08 22.51
N THR A 2 -8.13 -126.64 22.72
CA THR A 2 -7.60 -128.00 23.04
C THR A 2 -6.09 -127.77 23.34
N LEU A 3 -5.33 -128.32 24.31
CA LEU A 3 -5.39 -129.36 25.37
C LEU A 3 -4.73 -128.69 26.64
N VAL A 4 -4.62 -129.15 27.92
CA VAL A 4 -4.35 -130.42 28.62
C VAL A 4 -2.97 -131.03 28.25
N ALA A 5 -2.10 -131.58 29.13
CA ALA A 5 -2.07 -131.81 30.59
C ALA A 5 -0.76 -131.20 31.19
N MET A 6 -0.10 -131.55 32.32
CA MET A 6 -0.24 -132.47 33.49
C MET A 6 0.68 -131.86 34.62
N LEU A 7 0.64 -132.11 35.95
CA LEU A 7 0.70 -133.31 36.82
C LEU A 7 1.93 -134.22 36.57
N ALA A 8 2.69 -134.72 37.55
CA ALA A 8 2.75 -134.61 39.02
C ALA A 8 4.26 -134.58 39.45
N GLY A 9 4.71 -134.40 40.68
CA GLY A 9 4.14 -134.74 41.98
C GLY A 9 4.47 -136.19 42.37
N LEU A 10 5.69 -136.44 42.86
CA LEU A 10 6.06 -137.73 43.46
C LEU A 10 6.24 -137.58 44.98
N LEU A 11 5.46 -138.37 45.72
CA LEU A 11 5.43 -138.43 47.17
C LEU A 11 6.16 -139.69 47.63
N VAL A 12 7.11 -139.56 48.56
CA VAL A 12 7.54 -140.69 49.41
C VAL A 12 7.01 -140.41 50.81
N ALA A 13 6.00 -141.17 51.23
CA ALA A 13 5.32 -140.95 52.49
C ALA A 13 6.10 -141.53 53.68
N THR A 14 6.26 -140.74 54.75
CA THR A 14 6.65 -141.25 56.05
C THR A 14 5.42 -141.81 56.78
N THR A 15 5.34 -143.13 56.93
CA THR A 15 4.46 -143.78 57.91
C THR A 15 5.15 -144.99 58.54
N GLY A 16 5.76 -144.78 59.71
CA GLY A 16 5.66 -145.81 60.75
C GLY A 16 4.19 -145.95 61.14
N LEU A 17 3.73 -147.16 61.47
CA LEU A 17 2.29 -147.42 61.64
C LEU A 17 1.75 -146.74 62.90
N ALA A 18 0.97 -145.67 62.72
CA ALA A 18 -0.05 -145.27 63.68
C ALA A 18 -1.34 -146.06 63.38
N THR A 19 -1.92 -146.69 64.39
CA THR A 19 -3.16 -147.47 64.25
C THR A 19 -4.39 -146.56 64.09
N THR A 20 -5.52 -147.15 63.69
CA THR A 20 -6.73 -146.46 63.17
C THR A 20 -7.57 -145.69 64.21
N ALA A 21 -6.94 -145.08 65.21
CA ALA A 21 -7.60 -144.35 66.30
C ALA A 21 -7.48 -142.81 66.25
N ASP A 22 -6.45 -142.25 65.59
CA ASP A 22 -6.05 -140.82 65.77
C ASP A 22 -6.58 -139.84 64.70
N ALA A 23 -7.58 -140.25 63.90
CA ALA A 23 -8.16 -139.37 62.86
C ALA A 23 -9.25 -138.41 63.40
N ALA A 24 -9.91 -138.74 64.52
CA ALA A 24 -11.04 -138.00 65.06
C ALA A 24 -10.64 -136.72 65.85
N THR A 25 -9.35 -136.50 66.05
CA THR A 25 -8.76 -135.55 67.01
C THR A 25 -8.15 -134.30 66.36
N ALA A 26 -8.00 -134.29 65.02
CA ALA A 26 -7.34 -133.23 64.26
C ALA A 26 -8.07 -131.86 64.30
N ARG A 27 -7.31 -130.77 64.18
CA ARG A 27 -7.80 -129.38 64.09
C ARG A 27 -7.74 -128.87 62.65
N LYS A 28 -8.69 -128.03 62.23
CA LYS A 28 -8.68 -127.32 60.93
C LYS A 28 -8.95 -125.83 61.15
N VAL A 29 -8.22 -124.95 60.47
CA VAL A 29 -8.34 -123.48 60.63
C VAL A 29 -8.77 -122.82 59.33
N THR A 30 -9.72 -121.89 59.39
CA THR A 30 -10.09 -120.96 58.31
C THR A 30 -9.67 -119.53 58.66
N MET A 31 -9.52 -118.67 57.65
CA MET A 31 -9.34 -117.23 57.85
C MET A 31 -9.80 -116.47 56.60
N VAL A 32 -10.33 -115.26 56.79
CA VAL A 32 -10.67 -114.26 55.77
C VAL A 32 -10.20 -112.87 56.22
N ALA A 33 -10.17 -111.91 55.30
CA ALA A 33 -9.80 -110.52 55.56
C ALA A 33 -10.89 -109.56 55.07
N SER A 34 -11.17 -108.50 55.83
CA SER A 34 -12.04 -107.40 55.40
C SER A 34 -11.53 -106.04 55.90
N PRO A 35 -11.37 -105.03 55.03
CA PRO A 35 -11.36 -105.14 53.57
C PRO A 35 -10.13 -105.89 53.04
N THR A 36 -10.20 -106.43 51.81
CA THR A 36 -9.05 -107.09 51.16
C THR A 36 -8.03 -106.09 50.58
N ALA A 37 -8.35 -104.81 50.49
CA ALA A 37 -7.40 -103.75 50.15
C ALA A 37 -7.72 -102.43 50.88
N ALA A 38 -6.70 -101.80 51.47
CA ALA A 38 -6.79 -100.53 52.19
C ALA A 38 -5.50 -99.70 52.04
N VAL A 39 -5.52 -98.44 52.47
CA VAL A 39 -4.32 -97.58 52.42
C VAL A 39 -3.27 -98.08 53.43
N THR A 40 -1.98 -97.98 53.11
CA THR A 40 -0.85 -98.26 54.02
C THR A 40 -1.06 -97.61 55.39
N GLY A 41 -0.86 -98.35 56.48
CA GLY A 41 -1.14 -97.87 57.84
C GLY A 41 -2.61 -97.94 58.28
N SER A 42 -3.56 -98.26 57.38
CA SER A 42 -4.95 -98.53 57.76
C SER A 42 -5.08 -99.89 58.47
N SER A 43 -6.16 -100.07 59.23
CA SER A 43 -6.49 -101.36 59.83
C SER A 43 -7.27 -102.26 58.87
N VAL A 44 -7.02 -103.57 58.95
CA VAL A 44 -7.79 -104.62 58.29
C VAL A 44 -8.12 -105.70 59.32
N THR A 45 -9.35 -106.18 59.32
CA THR A 45 -9.82 -107.22 60.25
C THR A 45 -9.57 -108.60 59.63
N LEU A 46 -8.85 -109.46 60.37
CA LEU A 46 -8.69 -110.88 60.05
C LEU A 46 -9.57 -111.71 60.98
N SER A 47 -10.47 -112.50 60.40
CA SER A 47 -11.44 -113.33 61.14
C SER A 47 -11.45 -114.75 60.62
N GLY A 48 -11.81 -115.72 61.45
CA GLY A 48 -11.85 -117.12 61.06
C GLY A 48 -12.30 -118.05 62.18
N VAL A 49 -12.16 -119.37 61.96
CA VAL A 49 -12.63 -120.42 62.88
C VAL A 49 -11.58 -121.54 62.97
N VAL A 50 -11.37 -122.12 64.15
CA VAL A 50 -10.59 -123.36 64.32
C VAL A 50 -11.39 -124.49 64.98
N THR A 51 -11.61 -125.58 64.25
CA THR A 51 -12.36 -126.74 64.75
C THR A 51 -11.64 -127.46 65.89
N ASN A 52 -12.40 -128.26 66.66
CA ASN A 52 -11.89 -129.20 67.66
C ASN A 52 -10.94 -128.57 68.70
N THR A 53 -11.26 -127.35 69.13
CA THR A 53 -10.36 -126.49 69.91
C THR A 53 -11.14 -125.76 71.01
N PRO A 54 -10.73 -125.84 72.29
CA PRO A 54 -11.42 -125.17 73.39
C PRO A 54 -11.47 -123.64 73.25
N VAL A 55 -12.39 -123.00 73.97
CA VAL A 55 -12.41 -121.56 74.23
C VAL A 55 -11.05 -121.08 74.77
N ASN A 56 -10.66 -119.84 74.49
CA ASN A 56 -9.40 -119.21 74.92
C ASN A 56 -8.10 -119.84 74.38
N SER A 57 -8.17 -120.74 73.39
CA SER A 57 -7.01 -121.34 72.73
C SER A 57 -6.24 -120.32 71.88
N VAL A 58 -4.92 -120.36 71.95
CA VAL A 58 -4.02 -119.40 71.30
C VAL A 58 -3.99 -119.57 69.78
N ILE A 59 -4.25 -118.50 69.05
CA ILE A 59 -4.10 -118.40 67.60
C ILE A 59 -3.06 -117.33 67.28
N ASN A 60 -1.99 -117.70 66.59
CA ASN A 60 -0.99 -116.74 66.13
C ASN A 60 -1.34 -116.33 64.70
N ILE A 61 -1.60 -115.05 64.47
CA ILE A 61 -1.62 -114.52 63.11
C ILE A 61 -0.18 -114.37 62.65
N GLN A 62 0.13 -114.95 61.49
CA GLN A 62 1.44 -114.90 60.87
C GLN A 62 1.35 -114.21 59.51
N ARG A 63 2.32 -113.38 59.15
CA ARG A 63 2.51 -112.83 57.81
C ARG A 63 3.67 -113.55 57.12
N LYS A 64 3.55 -113.82 55.84
CA LYS A 64 4.64 -114.38 55.04
C LYS A 64 5.75 -113.33 54.90
N SER A 65 7.00 -113.76 55.06
CA SER A 65 8.19 -112.93 54.98
C SER A 65 9.30 -113.75 54.32
N GLY A 66 9.48 -113.58 53.00
CA GLY A 66 10.25 -114.52 52.18
C GLY A 66 9.62 -115.91 52.18
N LEU A 67 10.43 -116.92 52.49
CA LEU A 67 9.98 -118.32 52.65
C LEU A 67 9.36 -118.60 54.03
N SER A 68 9.63 -117.74 55.03
CA SER A 68 9.21 -117.92 56.42
C SER A 68 7.87 -117.26 56.74
N TRP A 69 7.27 -117.67 57.86
CA TRP A 69 6.03 -117.09 58.40
C TRP A 69 6.29 -116.45 59.76
N VAL A 70 6.26 -115.12 59.80
CA VAL A 70 6.57 -114.32 61.00
C VAL A 70 5.29 -114.01 61.75
N LYS A 71 5.27 -114.24 63.06
CA LYS A 71 4.16 -113.87 63.94
C LYS A 71 3.96 -112.35 63.95
N VAL A 72 2.74 -111.91 63.66
CA VAL A 72 2.32 -110.49 63.66
C VAL A 72 1.63 -110.17 64.99
N THR A 73 0.70 -111.03 65.41
CA THR A 73 -0.07 -110.86 66.65
C THR A 73 -0.60 -112.21 67.14
N THR A 74 -1.13 -112.23 68.37
CA THR A 74 -1.88 -113.36 68.92
C THR A 74 -3.30 -112.91 69.21
N THR A 75 -4.27 -113.72 68.81
CA THR A 75 -5.65 -113.68 69.31
C THR A 75 -5.98 -115.01 69.97
N LYS A 76 -7.18 -115.15 70.53
CA LYS A 76 -7.68 -116.38 71.15
C LYS A 76 -9.01 -116.78 70.54
N THR A 77 -9.36 -118.05 70.64
CA THR A 77 -10.73 -118.50 70.34
C THR A 77 -11.73 -117.88 71.31
N THR A 78 -12.79 -117.26 70.79
CA THR A 78 -13.85 -116.65 71.61
C THR A 78 -14.89 -117.67 72.05
N ASN A 79 -15.20 -118.63 71.18
CA ASN A 79 -16.28 -119.60 71.35
C ASN A 79 -15.76 -121.05 71.34
N ALA A 80 -16.60 -122.01 71.77
CA ALA A 80 -16.26 -123.44 71.75
C ALA A 80 -16.18 -124.03 70.31
N GLY A 81 -16.75 -123.35 69.31
CA GLY A 81 -16.54 -123.64 67.89
C GLY A 81 -15.18 -123.14 67.35
N GLY A 82 -14.47 -122.32 68.13
CA GLY A 82 -13.13 -121.83 67.81
C GLY A 82 -13.07 -120.57 66.96
N ASP A 83 -14.11 -119.74 66.95
CA ASP A 83 -14.13 -118.46 66.23
C ASP A 83 -13.05 -117.50 66.75
N PHE A 84 -12.51 -116.66 65.87
CA PHE A 84 -11.60 -115.58 66.22
C PHE A 84 -11.77 -114.38 65.29
N SER A 85 -11.42 -113.20 65.81
CA SER A 85 -11.23 -111.97 65.05
C SER A 85 -10.07 -111.19 65.65
N VAL A 86 -9.34 -110.46 64.80
CA VAL A 86 -8.29 -109.51 65.22
C VAL A 86 -8.03 -108.47 64.14
N ALA A 87 -8.04 -107.20 64.54
CA ALA A 87 -7.60 -106.10 63.72
C ALA A 87 -6.06 -106.10 63.61
N ILE A 88 -5.54 -105.93 62.38
CA ILE A 88 -4.12 -105.74 62.11
C ILE A 88 -3.89 -104.43 61.36
N THR A 89 -2.84 -103.71 61.69
CA THR A 89 -2.40 -102.55 60.90
C THR A 89 -1.62 -103.03 59.68
N LEU A 90 -1.98 -102.55 58.49
CA LEU A 90 -1.20 -102.81 57.28
C LEU A 90 0.15 -102.07 57.34
N PRO A 91 1.24 -102.68 56.84
CA PRO A 91 2.54 -102.01 56.77
C PRO A 91 2.50 -100.67 56.03
N ALA A 92 3.47 -99.80 56.33
CA ALA A 92 3.64 -98.51 55.67
C ALA A 92 4.06 -98.63 54.18
N THR A 93 4.49 -99.80 53.72
CA THR A 93 4.86 -100.08 52.33
C THR A 93 3.66 -100.62 51.56
N ALA A 94 3.37 -100.04 50.39
CA ALA A 94 2.29 -100.51 49.52
C ALA A 94 2.70 -101.81 48.81
N ALA A 95 2.02 -102.92 49.10
CA ALA A 95 2.28 -104.26 48.56
C ALA A 95 1.11 -105.20 48.88
N ALA A 96 1.05 -106.36 48.21
CA ALA A 96 0.18 -107.47 48.58
C ALA A 96 0.83 -108.33 49.67
N TYR A 97 0.19 -108.42 50.85
CA TYR A 97 0.68 -109.16 52.01
C TYR A 97 -0.14 -110.43 52.24
N SER A 98 0.54 -111.57 52.37
CA SER A 98 -0.10 -112.85 52.73
C SER A 98 -0.10 -113.07 54.24
N TYR A 99 -1.29 -113.28 54.82
CA TYR A 99 -1.49 -113.59 56.24
C TYR A 99 -2.11 -114.98 56.42
N ARG A 100 -1.88 -115.65 57.55
CA ARG A 100 -2.55 -116.89 57.96
C ARG A 100 -2.75 -116.94 59.46
N ALA A 101 -3.73 -117.72 59.91
CA ALA A 101 -3.87 -118.12 61.30
C ALA A 101 -3.11 -119.43 61.55
N ALA A 102 -2.37 -119.52 62.67
CA ALA A 102 -1.57 -120.68 63.05
C ALA A 102 -1.77 -121.02 64.54
N VAL A 103 -2.35 -122.18 64.79
CA VAL A 103 -2.63 -122.74 66.13
C VAL A 103 -1.48 -123.70 66.50
N PRO A 104 -0.83 -123.52 67.67
CA PRO A 104 0.34 -124.30 68.05
C PRO A 104 -0.02 -125.72 68.50
N LEU A 105 1.01 -126.57 68.58
CA LEU A 105 0.94 -127.87 69.24
C LEU A 105 0.57 -127.67 70.73
N THR A 106 -0.25 -128.58 71.24
CA THR A 106 -0.65 -128.67 72.66
C THR A 106 -0.53 -130.11 73.14
N THR A 107 -0.37 -130.33 74.45
CA THR A 107 -0.15 -131.66 75.06
C THR A 107 -1.18 -132.73 74.69
N THR A 108 -2.37 -132.34 74.23
CA THR A 108 -3.46 -133.25 73.84
C THR A 108 -3.90 -133.15 72.37
N ARG A 109 -3.35 -132.22 71.57
CA ARG A 109 -3.76 -131.98 70.16
C ARG A 109 -2.66 -131.32 69.33
N GLY A 110 -2.51 -131.76 68.08
CA GLY A 110 -1.56 -131.26 67.09
C GLY A 110 -1.75 -129.78 66.67
N PRO A 111 -0.75 -129.19 65.98
CA PRO A 111 -0.85 -127.85 65.41
C PRO A 111 -1.75 -127.83 64.16
N ALA A 112 -2.27 -126.66 63.79
CA ALA A 112 -3.01 -126.46 62.55
C ALA A 112 -2.85 -125.03 62.00
N GLN A 113 -3.01 -124.85 60.68
CA GLN A 113 -2.76 -123.58 59.99
C GLN A 113 -3.86 -123.34 58.93
N SER A 114 -4.22 -122.07 58.70
CA SER A 114 -5.15 -121.69 57.63
C SER A 114 -4.42 -121.59 56.28
N PRO A 115 -5.16 -121.60 55.16
CA PRO A 115 -4.70 -121.03 53.90
C PRO A 115 -4.23 -119.58 54.08
N ALA A 116 -3.42 -119.11 53.13
CA ALA A 116 -2.96 -117.73 53.09
C ALA A 116 -4.05 -116.81 52.51
N VAL A 117 -4.38 -115.74 53.22
CA VAL A 117 -5.25 -114.66 52.75
C VAL A 117 -4.38 -113.50 52.29
N ALA A 118 -4.60 -113.01 51.07
CA ALA A 118 -3.92 -111.82 50.56
C ALA A 118 -4.67 -110.54 50.98
N VAL A 119 -3.92 -109.53 51.41
CA VAL A 119 -4.42 -108.19 51.71
C VAL A 119 -3.50 -107.14 51.09
N THR A 120 -4.03 -106.23 50.30
CA THR A 120 -3.23 -105.23 49.56
C THR A 120 -3.19 -103.89 50.30
N ALA A 121 -1.98 -103.45 50.64
CA ALA A 121 -1.72 -102.09 51.10
C ALA A 121 -1.54 -101.14 49.90
N LEU A 122 -2.27 -100.03 49.87
CA LEU A 122 -2.26 -99.03 48.80
C LEU A 122 -1.56 -97.74 49.24
N ARG A 123 -0.85 -97.10 48.31
CA ARG A 123 -0.10 -95.86 48.51
C ARG A 123 -1.04 -94.64 48.35
N PRO A 124 -1.02 -93.66 49.26
CA PRO A 124 -1.76 -92.40 49.10
C PRO A 124 -1.25 -91.58 47.90
N ILE A 125 -2.05 -90.63 47.44
CA ILE A 125 -1.69 -89.66 46.39
C ILE A 125 -1.97 -88.22 46.84
N THR A 126 -1.16 -87.30 46.33
CA THR A 126 -1.28 -85.84 46.42
C THR A 126 -1.63 -85.30 45.04
N THR A 127 -2.59 -84.38 44.96
CA THR A 127 -3.06 -83.79 43.70
C THR A 127 -3.05 -82.26 43.81
N THR A 128 -2.57 -81.58 42.77
CA THR A 128 -2.72 -80.13 42.57
C THR A 128 -3.74 -79.87 41.47
N ILE A 129 -4.39 -78.70 41.48
CA ILE A 129 -5.37 -78.28 40.47
C ILE A 129 -5.42 -76.74 40.39
N LYS A 130 -5.62 -76.19 39.18
CA LYS A 130 -5.79 -74.76 38.90
C LYS A 130 -6.71 -74.57 37.69
N ALA A 131 -7.55 -73.53 37.73
CA ALA A 131 -8.26 -72.98 36.57
C ALA A 131 -7.44 -71.87 35.91
N THR A 132 -7.44 -71.77 34.57
CA THR A 132 -6.75 -70.69 33.83
C THR A 132 -7.46 -70.40 32.50
N PRO A 133 -7.97 -69.18 32.27
CA PRO A 133 -8.10 -68.08 33.25
C PRO A 133 -9.02 -68.47 34.43
N PRO A 134 -8.87 -67.86 35.62
CA PRO A 134 -9.72 -68.16 36.77
C PRO A 134 -11.14 -67.58 36.64
N THR A 135 -11.31 -66.53 35.85
CA THR A 135 -12.60 -65.87 35.56
C THR A 135 -12.87 -65.92 34.06
N VAL A 136 -14.14 -66.10 33.69
CA VAL A 136 -14.64 -66.09 32.30
C VAL A 136 -16.00 -65.39 32.24
N SER A 137 -16.48 -65.07 31.04
CA SER A 137 -17.89 -64.73 30.80
C SER A 137 -18.77 -66.00 30.77
N ALA A 138 -20.09 -65.86 30.86
CA ALA A 138 -21.01 -66.99 30.78
C ALA A 138 -20.87 -67.74 29.43
N GLY A 139 -20.73 -69.07 29.49
CA GLY A 139 -20.40 -69.92 28.34
C GLY A 139 -18.92 -69.94 27.96
N GLY A 140 -18.08 -69.13 28.63
CA GLY A 140 -16.64 -69.03 28.39
C GLY A 140 -15.86 -70.26 28.87
N THR A 141 -14.67 -70.45 28.28
CA THR A 141 -13.81 -71.62 28.48
C THR A 141 -12.66 -71.33 29.45
N SER A 142 -12.45 -72.21 30.43
CA SER A 142 -11.27 -72.22 31.29
C SER A 142 -10.57 -73.59 31.23
N THR A 143 -9.24 -73.61 31.29
CA THR A 143 -8.46 -74.85 31.34
C THR A 143 -8.24 -75.29 32.79
N ILE A 144 -8.83 -76.44 33.17
CA ILE A 144 -8.57 -77.12 34.44
C ILE A 144 -7.33 -78.00 34.28
N SER A 145 -6.27 -77.67 35.00
CA SER A 145 -4.96 -78.34 34.90
C SER A 145 -4.34 -78.62 36.26
N GLY A 146 -3.39 -79.56 36.32
CA GLY A 146 -2.74 -79.92 37.58
C GLY A 146 -1.78 -81.11 37.48
N THR A 147 -1.31 -81.59 38.62
CA THR A 147 -0.40 -82.75 38.73
C THR A 147 -0.80 -83.70 39.85
N VAL A 148 -0.51 -85.00 39.67
CA VAL A 148 -0.74 -86.06 40.65
C VAL A 148 0.59 -86.73 41.00
N THR A 149 0.87 -86.93 42.28
CA THR A 149 2.07 -87.64 42.74
C THR A 149 1.78 -88.52 43.97
N PRO A 150 2.33 -89.75 44.06
CA PRO A 150 2.97 -90.52 42.99
C PRO A 150 1.93 -91.11 42.03
N PHE A 151 2.21 -91.06 40.72
CA PHE A 151 1.28 -91.43 39.65
C PHE A 151 1.63 -92.75 38.94
N ALA A 152 0.79 -93.14 37.98
CA ALA A 152 1.14 -94.02 36.87
C ALA A 152 0.64 -93.35 35.57
N ALA A 153 1.52 -93.21 34.57
CA ALA A 153 1.19 -92.57 33.30
C ALA A 153 0.08 -93.33 32.56
N GLY A 154 -0.79 -92.61 31.83
CA GLY A 154 -1.97 -93.17 31.18
C GLY A 154 -3.15 -93.48 32.10
N THR A 155 -3.03 -93.29 33.42
CA THR A 155 -4.18 -93.41 34.34
C THR A 155 -5.21 -92.32 34.02
N ALA A 156 -6.48 -92.70 33.94
CA ALA A 156 -7.57 -91.76 33.74
C ALA A 156 -7.78 -90.84 34.96
N VAL A 157 -7.93 -89.56 34.67
CA VAL A 157 -8.38 -88.52 35.60
C VAL A 157 -9.76 -88.08 35.15
N SER A 158 -10.75 -88.18 36.03
CA SER A 158 -12.06 -87.56 35.83
C SER A 158 -12.00 -86.13 36.38
N ILE A 159 -12.41 -85.16 35.57
CA ILE A 159 -12.68 -83.80 36.03
C ILE A 159 -14.16 -83.73 36.36
N GLU A 160 -14.45 -83.40 37.61
CA GLU A 160 -15.80 -83.32 38.14
C GLU A 160 -16.11 -81.86 38.51
N SER A 161 -17.26 -81.35 38.10
CA SER A 161 -17.80 -80.08 38.58
C SER A 161 -18.72 -80.29 39.79
N ARG A 162 -18.93 -79.22 40.55
CA ARG A 162 -19.77 -79.22 41.75
C ARG A 162 -21.12 -78.57 41.48
N SER A 163 -22.19 -79.25 41.88
CA SER A 163 -23.53 -78.67 41.99
C SER A 163 -24.06 -78.87 43.42
N GLY A 164 -23.99 -77.82 44.23
CA GLY A 164 -24.31 -77.85 45.66
C GLY A 164 -23.40 -78.81 46.45
N SER A 165 -23.99 -79.90 46.96
CA SER A 165 -23.29 -81.00 47.64
C SER A 165 -22.83 -82.12 46.69
N THR A 166 -23.30 -82.13 45.44
CA THR A 166 -23.05 -83.19 44.46
C THR A 166 -21.85 -82.86 43.60
N TRP A 167 -21.10 -83.88 43.19
CA TRP A 167 -20.04 -83.78 42.19
C TRP A 167 -20.38 -84.67 40.99
N SER A 168 -20.20 -84.13 39.78
CA SER A 168 -20.58 -84.78 38.52
C SER A 168 -19.43 -84.68 37.51
N GLU A 169 -19.11 -85.77 36.81
CA GLU A 169 -18.08 -85.77 35.76
C GLU A 169 -18.47 -84.83 34.60
N VAL A 170 -17.59 -83.87 34.29
CA VAL A 170 -17.67 -83.02 33.08
C VAL A 170 -16.74 -83.51 31.95
N GLY A 171 -15.82 -84.41 32.27
CA GLY A 171 -15.08 -85.18 31.27
C GLY A 171 -13.77 -85.76 31.81
N THR A 172 -13.20 -86.68 31.04
CA THR A 172 -11.93 -87.35 31.39
C THR A 172 -10.73 -86.83 30.60
N THR A 173 -9.56 -87.03 31.19
CA THR A 173 -8.23 -86.82 30.61
C THR A 173 -7.28 -87.89 31.16
N THR A 174 -6.00 -87.94 30.76
CA THR A 174 -5.05 -88.94 31.28
C THR A 174 -3.77 -88.32 31.83
N LEU A 175 -3.17 -88.97 32.83
CA LEU A 175 -1.90 -88.54 33.41
C LEU A 175 -0.76 -88.70 32.40
N SER A 176 -0.05 -87.61 32.13
CA SER A 176 1.14 -87.58 31.29
C SER A 176 2.30 -88.43 31.85
N ALA A 177 3.38 -88.55 31.08
CA ALA A 177 4.64 -89.12 31.56
C ALA A 177 5.25 -88.38 32.78
N THR A 178 4.84 -87.14 33.03
CA THR A 178 5.23 -86.32 34.20
C THR A 178 4.18 -86.27 35.30
N GLY A 179 3.05 -86.99 35.15
CA GLY A 179 1.95 -86.99 36.13
C GLY A 179 1.07 -85.74 36.06
N ALA A 180 1.16 -84.95 34.99
CA ALA A 180 0.32 -83.80 34.74
C ALA A 180 -1.00 -84.19 34.04
N PHE A 181 -2.05 -83.39 34.25
CA PHE A 181 -3.31 -83.47 33.53
C PHE A 181 -3.75 -82.07 33.08
N SER A 182 -4.55 -82.01 32.01
CA SER A 182 -5.24 -80.81 31.56
C SER A 182 -6.55 -81.17 30.86
N LYS A 183 -7.56 -80.30 31.00
CA LYS A 183 -8.88 -80.42 30.37
C LYS A 183 -9.59 -79.08 30.37
N ASP A 184 -10.06 -78.65 29.20
CA ASP A 184 -10.90 -77.46 29.08
C ASP A 184 -12.33 -77.73 29.52
N VAL A 185 -12.94 -76.75 30.18
CA VAL A 185 -14.33 -76.74 30.64
C VAL A 185 -14.98 -75.41 30.28
N THR A 186 -16.24 -75.44 29.85
CA THR A 186 -17.10 -74.25 29.71
C THR A 186 -17.94 -74.07 30.97
N SER A 187 -18.21 -72.82 31.38
CA SER A 187 -18.97 -72.54 32.59
C SER A 187 -20.01 -71.43 32.38
N ASP A 188 -21.27 -71.70 32.70
CA ASP A 188 -22.37 -70.73 32.65
C ASP A 188 -22.63 -70.06 34.01
N ALA A 189 -22.03 -70.58 35.08
CA ALA A 189 -22.06 -70.03 36.43
C ALA A 189 -20.74 -70.34 37.18
N THR A 190 -20.44 -69.58 38.24
CA THR A 190 -19.28 -69.81 39.11
C THR A 190 -19.31 -71.22 39.72
N THR A 191 -18.29 -72.03 39.42
CA THR A 191 -18.32 -73.48 39.63
C THR A 191 -16.99 -74.00 40.19
N ASP A 192 -17.03 -74.81 41.26
CA ASP A 192 -15.88 -75.59 41.72
C ASP A 192 -15.65 -76.81 40.82
N TYR A 193 -14.40 -77.06 40.46
CA TYR A 193 -13.94 -78.27 39.80
C TYR A 193 -12.94 -79.03 40.66
N ARG A 194 -12.92 -80.37 40.55
CA ARG A 194 -11.91 -81.25 41.15
C ARG A 194 -11.46 -82.31 40.16
N ALA A 195 -10.29 -82.89 40.42
CA ALA A 195 -9.73 -83.99 39.65
C ALA A 195 -9.75 -85.28 40.48
N THR A 196 -10.56 -86.27 40.12
CA THR A 196 -10.55 -87.60 40.77
C THR A 196 -9.81 -88.62 39.90
N ILE A 197 -9.17 -89.60 40.55
CA ILE A 197 -8.26 -90.55 39.90
C ILE A 197 -8.73 -91.97 40.22
N ALA A 198 -8.84 -92.82 39.21
CA ALA A 198 -9.23 -94.22 39.38
C ALA A 198 -8.13 -95.03 40.11
N ARG A 199 -8.53 -96.05 40.89
CA ARG A 199 -7.56 -96.96 41.54
C ARG A 199 -6.83 -97.81 40.50
N ALA A 200 -5.54 -97.54 40.30
CA ALA A 200 -4.66 -98.28 39.40
C ALA A 200 -3.52 -98.96 40.19
N GLY A 201 -3.34 -100.27 40.01
CA GLY A 201 -2.25 -101.03 40.64
C GLY A 201 -2.22 -100.90 42.17
N LEU A 202 -1.25 -100.12 42.68
CA LEU A 202 -1.03 -99.89 44.11
C LEU A 202 -1.32 -98.44 44.58
N ILE A 203 -1.91 -97.56 43.76
CA ILE A 203 -2.32 -96.22 44.22
C ILE A 203 -3.78 -96.18 44.72
N SER A 204 -4.04 -95.35 45.73
CA SER A 204 -5.39 -94.96 46.13
C SER A 204 -5.99 -93.99 45.12
N GLY A 205 -7.27 -94.17 44.79
CA GLY A 205 -8.05 -93.17 44.05
C GLY A 205 -8.76 -92.20 44.98
N GLY A 206 -8.81 -90.92 44.59
CA GLY A 206 -9.44 -89.82 45.34
C GLY A 206 -8.54 -88.59 45.45
N SER A 207 -9.14 -87.40 45.49
CA SER A 207 -8.46 -86.11 45.67
C SER A 207 -9.30 -85.20 46.58
N THR A 208 -8.62 -84.24 47.23
CA THR A 208 -9.23 -83.23 48.11
C THR A 208 -8.97 -81.79 47.64
N ALA A 209 -8.29 -81.61 46.50
CA ALA A 209 -7.99 -80.29 45.95
C ALA A 209 -9.05 -79.85 44.93
N THR A 210 -9.43 -78.58 44.97
CA THR A 210 -10.44 -77.95 44.11
C THR A 210 -9.90 -76.67 43.47
N ALA A 211 -10.38 -76.33 42.28
CA ALA A 211 -10.18 -75.03 41.65
C ALA A 211 -11.52 -74.49 41.16
N THR A 212 -11.81 -73.23 41.46
CA THR A 212 -13.05 -72.56 41.06
C THR A 212 -12.84 -71.81 39.75
N VAL A 213 -13.80 -71.90 38.83
CA VAL A 213 -13.95 -70.98 37.70
C VAL A 213 -15.04 -69.98 38.08
N ILE A 214 -14.74 -68.69 38.03
CA ILE A 214 -15.69 -67.61 38.29
C ILE A 214 -16.33 -67.19 36.98
N VAL A 215 -17.64 -66.96 36.99
CA VAL A 215 -18.36 -66.35 35.86
C VAL A 215 -18.74 -64.93 36.22
N GLY A 216 -18.22 -63.97 35.46
CA GLY A 216 -18.48 -62.54 35.60
C GLY A 216 -19.27 -61.95 34.43
N GLU A 217 -19.84 -60.76 34.64
CA GLU A 217 -20.44 -59.95 33.58
C GLU A 217 -19.38 -59.03 32.94
N ALA A 218 -19.54 -58.69 31.66
CA ALA A 218 -18.64 -57.76 30.99
C ALA A 218 -18.93 -56.31 31.44
N PRO A 219 -17.92 -55.48 31.72
CA PRO A 219 -18.13 -54.11 32.18
C PRO A 219 -18.78 -53.26 31.08
N VAL A 220 -19.76 -52.41 31.42
CA VAL A 220 -20.44 -51.53 30.46
C VAL A 220 -19.87 -50.12 30.57
N VAL A 221 -19.45 -49.53 29.44
CA VAL A 221 -19.08 -48.11 29.37
C VAL A 221 -20.35 -47.26 29.45
N THR A 222 -20.50 -46.50 30.53
CA THR A 222 -21.72 -45.76 30.89
C THR A 222 -21.77 -44.32 30.38
N THR A 223 -20.62 -43.72 30.05
CA THR A 223 -20.53 -42.36 29.45
C THR A 223 -21.48 -42.25 28.26
N THR A 224 -22.46 -41.34 28.33
CA THR A 224 -23.54 -41.18 27.34
C THR A 224 -23.05 -40.55 26.05
N GLU A 225 -22.33 -39.44 26.19
CA GLU A 225 -21.73 -38.58 25.18
C GLU A 225 -20.45 -37.98 25.80
N LEU A 226 -19.64 -37.30 24.99
CA LEU A 226 -18.50 -36.51 25.47
C LEU A 226 -18.79 -35.03 25.20
N ALA A 227 -18.17 -34.14 25.97
CA ALA A 227 -18.25 -32.72 25.69
C ALA A 227 -17.64 -32.37 24.32
N ASP A 228 -18.23 -31.41 23.61
CA ASP A 228 -17.53 -30.75 22.50
C ASP A 228 -16.45 -29.79 23.06
N GLY A 229 -15.40 -29.57 22.26
CA GLY A 229 -14.25 -28.73 22.64
C GLY A 229 -13.87 -27.74 21.56
N ASP A 230 -12.78 -27.01 21.76
CA ASP A 230 -12.36 -25.91 20.89
C ASP A 230 -10.85 -25.93 20.64
N GLN A 231 -10.47 -25.67 19.39
CA GLN A 231 -9.09 -25.77 18.94
C GLN A 231 -8.19 -24.78 19.70
N GLY A 232 -7.16 -25.30 20.36
CA GLY A 232 -6.19 -24.52 21.14
C GLY A 232 -6.62 -24.14 22.56
N LEU A 233 -7.79 -24.58 23.05
CA LEU A 233 -8.21 -24.39 24.45
C LEU A 233 -8.07 -25.69 25.28
N PRO A 234 -7.93 -25.62 26.61
CA PRO A 234 -7.88 -26.81 27.45
C PRO A 234 -9.17 -27.64 27.36
N TYR A 235 -9.02 -28.95 27.24
CA TYR A 235 -10.10 -29.95 27.29
C TYR A 235 -9.88 -30.88 28.48
N SER A 236 -10.96 -31.26 29.17
CA SER A 236 -11.00 -32.35 30.17
C SER A 236 -12.42 -32.92 30.23
N ASP A 237 -12.54 -34.24 30.16
CA ASP A 237 -13.76 -35.03 30.32
C ASP A 237 -13.38 -36.41 30.91
N THR A 238 -14.32 -37.24 31.36
CA THR A 238 -14.00 -38.51 32.03
C THR A 238 -14.88 -39.68 31.57
N LEU A 239 -14.22 -40.75 31.14
CA LEU A 239 -14.87 -42.02 30.79
C LEU A 239 -15.35 -42.75 32.06
N THR A 240 -16.58 -43.24 32.02
CA THR A 240 -17.24 -43.91 33.14
C THR A 240 -17.70 -45.31 32.75
N THR A 241 -17.66 -46.22 33.72
CA THR A 241 -18.01 -47.65 33.57
C THR A 241 -18.96 -48.09 34.68
N SER A 242 -19.70 -49.17 34.44
CA SER A 242 -20.53 -49.85 35.44
C SER A 242 -19.76 -50.88 36.27
N SER A 243 -18.45 -50.99 36.10
CA SER A 243 -17.61 -51.95 36.82
C SER A 243 -17.36 -51.52 38.26
N GLU A 244 -17.41 -52.48 39.19
CA GLU A 244 -16.82 -52.37 40.53
C GLU A 244 -15.45 -53.09 40.62
N ASP A 245 -15.05 -53.85 39.58
CA ASP A 245 -13.70 -54.42 39.46
C ASP A 245 -12.73 -53.31 38.99
N ASP A 246 -11.51 -53.27 39.54
CA ASP A 246 -10.41 -52.46 39.02
C ASP A 246 -10.03 -52.89 37.58
N GLY A 247 -9.45 -51.97 36.80
CA GLY A 247 -9.24 -52.17 35.36
C GLY A 247 -8.65 -50.96 34.66
N THR A 248 -8.50 -51.05 33.33
CA THR A 248 -7.86 -50.01 32.50
C THR A 248 -8.70 -49.59 31.29
N TRP A 249 -8.57 -48.33 30.93
CA TRP A 249 -9.16 -47.68 29.76
C TRP A 249 -8.22 -47.72 28.55
N SER A 250 -8.82 -47.84 27.36
CA SER A 250 -8.11 -47.79 26.09
C SER A 250 -9.02 -47.28 24.96
N ILE A 251 -8.42 -46.72 23.91
CA ILE A 251 -9.11 -46.43 22.65
C ILE A 251 -8.84 -47.58 21.69
N SER A 252 -9.85 -48.39 21.40
CA SER A 252 -9.73 -49.63 20.63
C SER A 252 -10.00 -49.46 19.12
N ALA A 253 -10.65 -48.37 18.73
CA ALA A 253 -10.84 -47.94 17.35
C ALA A 253 -11.05 -46.43 17.28
N GLY A 254 -10.88 -45.84 16.09
CA GLY A 254 -10.92 -44.39 15.91
C GLY A 254 -9.67 -43.69 16.44
N ALA A 255 -9.76 -42.40 16.73
CA ALA A 255 -8.65 -41.60 17.27
C ALA A 255 -9.15 -40.42 18.11
N LEU A 256 -8.40 -40.04 19.14
CA LEU A 256 -8.63 -38.79 19.87
C LEU A 256 -8.20 -37.57 19.02
N PRO A 257 -8.80 -36.39 19.25
CA PRO A 257 -8.28 -35.14 18.70
C PRO A 257 -6.81 -34.96 19.08
N GLY A 258 -5.95 -34.64 18.11
CA GLY A 258 -4.50 -34.58 18.33
C GLY A 258 -4.14 -33.54 19.39
N GLY A 259 -3.53 -33.98 20.51
CA GLY A 259 -3.24 -33.12 21.66
C GLY A 259 -4.16 -33.33 22.87
N ILE A 260 -5.19 -34.19 22.75
CA ILE A 260 -5.89 -34.82 23.88
C ILE A 260 -5.28 -36.20 24.11
N THR A 261 -5.12 -36.57 25.38
CA THR A 261 -4.62 -37.87 25.85
C THR A 261 -5.63 -38.54 26.77
N LEU A 262 -5.64 -39.87 26.75
CA LEU A 262 -6.38 -40.71 27.71
C LEU A 262 -5.44 -41.15 28.82
N ASP A 263 -5.81 -40.90 30.07
CA ASP A 263 -5.28 -41.60 31.24
C ASP A 263 -5.91 -43.01 31.30
N PRO A 264 -5.10 -44.09 31.20
CA PRO A 264 -5.62 -45.45 31.21
C PRO A 264 -6.15 -45.90 32.58
N ASP A 265 -5.74 -45.28 33.68
CA ASP A 265 -6.10 -45.71 35.03
C ASP A 265 -7.35 -44.95 35.53
N THR A 266 -7.46 -43.65 35.23
CA THR A 266 -8.61 -42.83 35.66
C THR A 266 -9.72 -42.70 34.61
N GLY A 267 -9.41 -42.88 33.33
CA GLY A 267 -10.34 -42.61 32.23
C GLY A 267 -10.47 -41.12 31.87
N GLU A 268 -9.65 -40.23 32.43
CA GLU A 268 -9.65 -38.81 32.05
C GLU A 268 -9.16 -38.64 30.59
N LEU A 269 -9.95 -37.94 29.79
CA LEU A 269 -9.59 -37.45 28.46
C LEU A 269 -9.22 -35.97 28.60
N SER A 270 -7.93 -35.64 28.63
CA SER A 270 -7.49 -34.25 28.86
C SER A 270 -6.33 -33.81 27.97
N GLY A 271 -6.19 -32.49 27.80
CA GLY A 271 -5.12 -31.89 27.00
C GLY A 271 -5.53 -30.58 26.32
N THR A 272 -5.11 -30.39 25.08
CA THR A 272 -5.45 -29.22 24.25
C THR A 272 -5.49 -29.64 22.78
N PRO A 273 -6.67 -29.66 22.12
CA PRO A 273 -6.81 -30.19 20.78
C PRO A 273 -6.23 -29.21 19.75
N THR A 274 -5.35 -29.73 18.89
CA THR A 274 -4.57 -28.95 17.92
C THR A 274 -5.24 -28.86 16.54
N ALA A 275 -6.27 -29.67 16.29
CA ALA A 275 -7.01 -29.70 15.03
C ALA A 275 -8.53 -29.72 15.29
N SER A 276 -9.28 -28.96 14.50
CA SER A 276 -10.74 -28.92 14.49
C SER A 276 -11.37 -30.02 13.63
N GLY A 277 -12.59 -30.42 13.96
CA GLY A 277 -13.37 -31.46 13.28
C GLY A 277 -14.07 -32.39 14.27
N THR A 278 -14.89 -33.31 13.76
CA THR A 278 -15.47 -34.40 14.57
C THR A 278 -14.53 -35.60 14.58
N PHE A 279 -14.25 -36.13 15.77
CA PHE A 279 -13.36 -37.27 15.99
C PHE A 279 -14.14 -38.41 16.62
N ASP A 280 -14.40 -39.46 15.83
CA ASP A 280 -15.05 -40.69 16.30
C ASP A 280 -14.02 -41.62 16.97
N LEU A 281 -14.39 -42.20 18.11
CA LEU A 281 -13.58 -43.13 18.88
C LEU A 281 -14.41 -44.27 19.47
N THR A 282 -13.78 -45.40 19.75
CA THR A 282 -14.36 -46.48 20.56
C THR A 282 -13.56 -46.59 21.86
N ALA A 283 -14.15 -46.11 22.95
CA ALA A 283 -13.63 -46.30 24.30
C ALA A 283 -13.89 -47.74 24.76
N THR A 284 -12.89 -48.37 25.37
CA THR A 284 -12.97 -49.74 25.90
C THR A 284 -12.39 -49.78 27.31
N TYR A 285 -13.17 -50.30 28.25
CA TYR A 285 -12.71 -50.64 29.60
C TYR A 285 -12.42 -52.14 29.69
N THR A 286 -11.30 -52.52 30.31
CA THR A 286 -10.91 -53.91 30.56
C THR A 286 -10.60 -54.10 32.05
N ALA A 287 -11.42 -54.88 32.74
CA ALA A 287 -11.25 -55.21 34.15
C ALA A 287 -10.08 -56.20 34.38
N GLU A 288 -9.55 -56.29 35.61
CA GLU A 288 -8.54 -57.30 36.00
C GLU A 288 -8.99 -58.75 35.69
N SER A 289 -10.31 -58.99 35.69
CA SER A 289 -10.94 -60.25 35.29
C SER A 289 -10.76 -60.59 33.79
N THR A 290 -10.10 -59.73 33.01
CA THR A 290 -9.88 -59.77 31.55
C THR A 290 -11.16 -59.66 30.72
N LEU A 291 -12.30 -59.40 31.37
CA LEU A 291 -13.55 -59.04 30.71
C LEU A 291 -13.49 -57.57 30.30
N SER A 292 -13.98 -57.27 29.11
CA SER A 292 -13.99 -55.91 28.56
C SER A 292 -15.31 -55.58 27.87
N GLY A 293 -15.59 -54.28 27.81
CA GLY A 293 -16.72 -53.73 27.09
C GLY A 293 -16.39 -52.39 26.48
N SER A 294 -17.07 -52.08 25.38
CA SER A 294 -16.69 -51.02 24.45
C SER A 294 -17.90 -50.18 24.06
N LYS A 295 -17.71 -48.87 23.88
CA LYS A 295 -18.74 -47.98 23.33
C LYS A 295 -18.15 -46.97 22.37
N ALA A 296 -18.85 -46.73 21.25
CA ALA A 296 -18.55 -45.65 20.34
C ALA A 296 -18.98 -44.30 20.92
N LEU A 297 -18.10 -43.30 20.81
CA LEU A 297 -18.25 -41.91 21.27
C LEU A 297 -17.65 -40.98 20.21
N SER A 298 -17.98 -39.69 20.27
CA SER A 298 -17.49 -38.66 19.36
C SER A 298 -17.16 -37.40 20.13
N ILE A 299 -16.11 -36.68 19.72
CA ILE A 299 -15.77 -35.33 20.22
C ILE A 299 -15.76 -34.39 19.01
N THR A 300 -16.53 -33.30 19.01
CA THR A 300 -16.38 -32.23 18.02
C THR A 300 -15.48 -31.14 18.56
N ILE A 301 -14.42 -30.82 17.81
CA ILE A 301 -13.54 -29.69 18.11
C ILE A 301 -13.87 -28.56 17.15
N SER A 302 -14.43 -27.47 17.67
CA SER A 302 -14.69 -26.25 16.90
C SER A 302 -13.39 -25.55 16.50
N PRO A 303 -13.28 -25.02 15.27
CA PRO A 303 -12.13 -24.21 14.87
C PRO A 303 -12.09 -22.87 15.61
N LEU A 304 -10.92 -22.24 15.63
CA LEU A 304 -10.74 -20.85 16.06
C LEU A 304 -11.01 -19.90 14.87
N PRO A 305 -11.56 -18.68 15.08
CA PRO A 305 -11.53 -17.63 14.07
C PRO A 305 -10.10 -17.32 13.60
N GLU A 306 -9.94 -17.08 12.29
CA GLU A 306 -8.68 -16.72 11.65
C GLU A 306 -8.89 -15.51 10.72
N ILE A 307 -7.98 -14.53 10.74
CA ILE A 307 -7.96 -13.43 9.77
C ILE A 307 -7.21 -13.90 8.53
N THR A 308 -7.95 -14.24 7.47
CA THR A 308 -7.40 -14.80 6.22
C THR A 308 -6.74 -13.75 5.32
N THR A 309 -6.96 -12.46 5.57
CA THR A 309 -6.32 -11.35 4.86
C THR A 309 -4.79 -11.54 4.83
N ALA A 310 -4.19 -11.69 3.65
CA ALA A 310 -2.76 -11.99 3.51
C ALA A 310 -1.87 -10.75 3.67
N SER A 311 -2.24 -9.66 3.01
CA SER A 311 -1.59 -8.34 3.07
C SER A 311 -2.63 -7.25 2.81
N LEU A 312 -2.30 -6.00 3.16
CA LEU A 312 -3.07 -4.84 2.75
C LEU A 312 -2.58 -4.38 1.36
N PRO A 313 -3.46 -3.90 0.46
CA PRO A 313 -3.04 -3.16 -0.73
C PRO A 313 -2.27 -1.89 -0.34
N ASP A 314 -1.25 -1.54 -1.11
CA ASP A 314 -0.54 -0.26 -1.00
C ASP A 314 -1.51 0.92 -1.11
N ALA A 315 -1.21 2.02 -0.43
CA ALA A 315 -2.01 3.24 -0.46
C ALA A 315 -1.20 4.45 -0.95
N THR A 316 -1.85 5.40 -1.62
CA THR A 316 -1.26 6.73 -1.86
C THR A 316 -1.58 7.66 -0.69
N ARG A 317 -0.58 8.40 -0.20
CA ARG A 317 -0.78 9.48 0.77
C ARG A 317 -1.74 10.55 0.22
N ALA A 318 -2.66 10.98 1.08
CA ALA A 318 -3.69 11.99 0.80
C ALA A 318 -4.73 11.62 -0.29
N GLU A 319 -4.78 10.36 -0.72
CA GLU A 319 -5.87 9.81 -1.54
C GLU A 319 -6.80 8.92 -0.70
N ALA A 320 -8.00 8.61 -1.21
CA ALA A 320 -8.95 7.76 -0.51
C ALA A 320 -8.51 6.28 -0.57
N TYR A 321 -8.38 5.67 0.60
CA TYR A 321 -8.08 4.25 0.77
C TYR A 321 -9.33 3.47 1.18
N THR A 322 -9.49 2.26 0.66
CA THR A 322 -10.51 1.30 1.11
C THR A 322 -10.09 -0.13 0.79
N THR A 323 -10.27 -1.04 1.73
CA THR A 323 -10.12 -2.50 1.55
C THR A 323 -10.99 -3.24 2.56
N THR A 324 -11.45 -4.44 2.22
CA THR A 324 -12.28 -5.28 3.11
C THR A 324 -11.43 -6.42 3.66
N LEU A 325 -11.34 -6.53 4.99
CA LEU A 325 -10.61 -7.61 5.64
C LEU A 325 -11.44 -8.90 5.65
N THR A 326 -10.78 -10.01 5.34
CA THR A 326 -11.40 -11.34 5.29
C THR A 326 -11.01 -12.21 6.49
N LYS A 327 -11.94 -13.09 6.87
CA LYS A 327 -11.88 -14.02 8.01
C LYS A 327 -12.37 -15.42 7.60
N THR A 328 -12.16 -16.43 8.45
CA THR A 328 -12.92 -17.70 8.38
C THR A 328 -14.38 -17.50 8.82
N GLY A 329 -15.23 -18.50 8.59
CA GLY A 329 -16.71 -18.38 8.58
C GLY A 329 -17.41 -18.22 9.94
N PHE A 330 -17.05 -17.17 10.69
CA PHE A 330 -17.62 -16.80 11.98
C PHE A 330 -18.26 -15.41 11.91
N ASP A 331 -19.40 -15.20 12.56
CA ASP A 331 -19.96 -13.86 12.77
C ASP A 331 -19.31 -13.17 13.98
N GLY A 332 -19.20 -11.85 13.94
CA GLY A 332 -18.38 -11.09 14.90
C GLY A 332 -17.98 -9.71 14.40
N THR A 333 -17.24 -8.98 15.23
CA THR A 333 -16.84 -7.58 15.03
C THR A 333 -15.34 -7.42 14.79
N TRP A 334 -14.96 -6.33 14.12
CA TRP A 334 -13.58 -5.96 13.79
C TRP A 334 -13.10 -4.75 14.59
N ALA A 335 -11.82 -4.77 14.95
CA ALA A 335 -11.09 -3.64 15.53
C ALA A 335 -9.71 -3.51 14.91
N VAL A 336 -9.15 -2.30 14.90
CA VAL A 336 -7.78 -2.03 14.43
C VAL A 336 -7.08 -1.03 15.35
N THR A 337 -5.80 -1.27 15.61
CA THR A 337 -4.91 -0.36 16.34
C THR A 337 -3.59 -0.19 15.59
N GLY A 338 -2.79 0.83 15.94
CA GLY A 338 -1.52 1.15 15.27
C GLY A 338 -1.64 2.02 14.01
N LEU A 339 -2.86 2.24 13.50
CA LEU A 339 -3.12 3.18 12.40
C LEU A 339 -3.42 4.61 12.90
N PRO A 340 -3.11 5.66 12.11
CA PRO A 340 -3.56 7.02 12.36
C PRO A 340 -5.08 7.15 12.34
N SER A 341 -5.66 8.07 13.13
CA SER A 341 -7.12 8.29 13.22
C SER A 341 -7.83 8.75 11.94
N ALA A 342 -7.08 9.05 10.87
CA ALA A 342 -7.61 9.28 9.52
C ALA A 342 -7.85 7.99 8.72
N LEU A 343 -7.54 6.83 9.30
CA LEU A 343 -7.88 5.48 8.81
C LEU A 343 -8.70 4.76 9.90
N THR A 344 -9.85 4.23 9.52
CA THR A 344 -10.84 3.62 10.42
C THR A 344 -11.34 2.30 9.85
N ILE A 345 -11.54 1.30 10.71
CA ILE A 345 -12.24 0.07 10.33
C ILE A 345 -13.72 0.18 10.69
N ASP A 346 -14.58 -0.20 9.75
CA ASP A 346 -15.99 -0.46 10.03
C ASP A 346 -16.12 -1.79 10.79
N ALA A 347 -16.72 -1.74 11.98
CA ALA A 347 -16.69 -2.85 12.93
C ALA A 347 -17.50 -4.07 12.47
N ASP A 348 -18.56 -3.87 11.69
CA ASP A 348 -19.45 -4.96 11.28
C ASP A 348 -19.00 -5.59 9.95
N THR A 349 -18.56 -4.76 9.01
CA THR A 349 -18.17 -5.20 7.64
C THR A 349 -16.68 -5.49 7.47
N GLY A 350 -15.82 -5.04 8.39
CA GLY A 350 -14.37 -5.18 8.26
C GLY A 350 -13.75 -4.30 7.16
N VAL A 351 -14.46 -3.27 6.70
CA VAL A 351 -13.94 -2.31 5.71
C VAL A 351 -12.98 -1.34 6.40
N LEU A 352 -11.68 -1.51 6.17
CA LEU A 352 -10.65 -0.55 6.53
C LEU A 352 -10.59 0.55 5.46
N SER A 353 -10.92 1.78 5.85
CA SER A 353 -11.01 2.91 4.91
C SER A 353 -10.56 4.24 5.52
N GLY A 354 -10.33 5.25 4.69
CA GLY A 354 -9.98 6.61 5.12
C GLY A 354 -9.00 7.31 4.18
N ILE A 355 -8.16 8.19 4.70
CA ILE A 355 -7.16 8.94 3.92
C ILE A 355 -5.80 8.90 4.66
N PRO A 356 -4.77 8.20 4.14
CA PRO A 356 -3.47 8.11 4.79
C PRO A 356 -2.75 9.47 4.87
N PRO A 357 -2.35 9.94 6.07
CA PRO A 357 -1.75 11.29 6.23
C PRO A 357 -0.22 11.32 6.05
N GLN A 358 0.47 10.19 6.17
CA GLN A 358 1.94 10.13 6.25
C GLN A 358 2.48 9.07 5.28
N LEU A 359 3.69 9.29 4.75
CA LEU A 359 4.39 8.31 3.92
C LEU A 359 5.06 7.23 4.78
N GLY A 360 5.25 6.04 4.21
CA GLY A 360 5.95 4.92 4.84
C GLY A 360 5.01 3.86 5.41
N ASP A 361 5.57 3.01 6.27
CA ASP A 361 4.94 1.75 6.67
C ASP A 361 4.16 1.90 7.99
N LEU A 362 2.85 1.63 7.94
CA LEU A 362 1.96 1.70 9.09
C LEU A 362 1.56 0.28 9.52
N ASN A 363 1.95 -0.15 10.71
CA ASN A 363 1.64 -1.48 11.22
C ASN A 363 0.28 -1.50 11.92
N ALA A 364 -0.74 -2.01 11.21
CA ALA A 364 -2.06 -2.26 11.73
C ALA A 364 -2.09 -3.58 12.53
N VAL A 365 -2.38 -3.52 13.82
CA VAL A 365 -2.78 -4.71 14.58
C VAL A 365 -4.29 -4.82 14.46
N VAL A 366 -4.74 -5.75 13.62
CA VAL A 366 -6.15 -6.06 13.41
C VAL A 366 -6.57 -7.15 14.40
N THR A 367 -7.70 -6.95 15.06
CA THR A 367 -8.37 -7.97 15.87
C THR A 367 -9.78 -8.21 15.32
N PHE A 368 -10.18 -9.46 15.24
CA PHE A 368 -11.54 -9.89 14.96
C PHE A 368 -12.06 -10.68 16.17
N THR A 369 -13.27 -10.37 16.63
CA THR A 369 -13.91 -10.96 17.81
C THR A 369 -15.21 -11.65 17.41
N GLU A 370 -15.30 -12.96 17.57
CA GLU A 370 -16.49 -13.77 17.33
C GLU A 370 -17.65 -13.39 18.28
N THR A 371 -18.88 -13.26 17.76
CA THR A 371 -20.06 -12.86 18.55
C THR A 371 -20.46 -13.90 19.59
N GLU A 372 -20.54 -15.18 19.19
CA GLU A 372 -21.17 -16.23 20.00
C GLU A 372 -20.30 -16.62 21.22
N THR A 373 -18.98 -16.62 21.03
CA THR A 373 -18.01 -17.18 21.98
C THR A 373 -17.10 -16.12 22.62
N GLY A 374 -17.05 -14.91 22.04
CA GLY A 374 -16.06 -13.88 22.39
C GLY A 374 -14.62 -14.17 21.94
N ARG A 375 -14.38 -15.21 21.12
CA ARG A 375 -13.02 -15.60 20.69
C ARG A 375 -12.38 -14.57 19.78
N VAL A 376 -11.08 -14.35 19.98
CA VAL A 376 -10.32 -13.32 19.27
C VAL A 376 -9.26 -13.91 18.34
N ALA A 377 -9.29 -13.48 17.09
CA ALA A 377 -8.20 -13.63 16.13
C ALA A 377 -7.44 -12.30 16.04
N THR A 378 -6.12 -12.30 16.16
CA THR A 378 -5.30 -11.08 16.01
C THR A 378 -4.21 -11.29 14.96
N LYS A 379 -4.04 -10.31 14.06
CA LYS A 379 -3.05 -10.35 12.97
C LYS A 379 -2.47 -8.97 12.73
N THR A 380 -1.14 -8.87 12.71
CA THR A 380 -0.45 -7.65 12.29
C THR A 380 -0.35 -7.64 10.77
N LEU A 381 -0.80 -6.54 10.15
CA LEU A 381 -0.68 -6.26 8.72
C LEU A 381 0.02 -4.92 8.53
N THR A 382 0.95 -4.82 7.58
CA THR A 382 1.61 -3.56 7.23
C THR A 382 0.87 -2.91 6.07
N LEU A 383 0.57 -1.62 6.20
CA LEU A 383 0.08 -0.75 5.14
C LEU A 383 1.23 0.12 4.63
N HIS A 384 1.66 -0.11 3.39
CA HIS A 384 2.68 0.72 2.74
C HIS A 384 2.03 1.97 2.15
N VAL A 385 2.41 3.16 2.62
CA VAL A 385 1.88 4.43 2.10
C VAL A 385 2.91 5.12 1.20
N GLY A 386 2.72 4.98 -0.11
CA GLY A 386 3.51 5.64 -1.14
C GLY A 386 3.04 7.06 -1.49
N GLY A 387 3.74 7.72 -2.40
CA GLY A 387 3.39 9.04 -2.92
C GLY A 387 4.56 10.03 -2.93
N THR A 388 4.26 11.31 -3.15
CA THR A 388 5.26 12.40 -3.08
C THR A 388 5.07 13.24 -1.81
N GLY A 389 6.18 13.66 -1.20
CA GLY A 389 6.17 14.56 -0.05
C GLY A 389 5.76 15.99 -0.43
N VAL A 390 5.41 16.80 0.57
CA VAL A 390 5.05 18.21 0.39
C VAL A 390 6.31 19.04 0.08
N ALA A 391 6.40 19.63 -1.12
CA ALA A 391 7.55 20.41 -1.55
C ALA A 391 7.13 21.52 -2.53
N VAL A 392 7.83 22.66 -2.51
CA VAL A 392 7.64 23.73 -3.50
C VAL A 392 8.49 23.43 -4.74
N THR A 393 7.83 23.18 -5.87
CA THR A 393 8.45 22.73 -7.12
C THR A 393 8.80 23.86 -8.09
N THR A 394 8.32 25.09 -7.86
CA THR A 394 8.64 26.29 -8.66
C THR A 394 10.13 26.34 -9.01
N ALA A 395 10.49 26.33 -10.30
CA ALA A 395 11.89 26.28 -10.73
C ALA A 395 12.63 27.60 -10.44
N SER A 396 12.05 28.71 -10.88
CA SER A 396 12.49 30.09 -10.70
C SER A 396 11.30 31.04 -10.72
N LEU A 397 11.50 32.30 -10.33
CA LEU A 397 10.52 33.38 -10.53
C LEU A 397 10.93 34.21 -11.75
N PRO A 398 9.98 34.69 -12.58
CA PRO A 398 10.28 35.68 -13.62
C PRO A 398 10.82 36.98 -13.01
N ASP A 399 11.71 37.66 -13.73
CA ASP A 399 12.17 39.02 -13.39
C ASP A 399 10.98 40.00 -13.31
N ALA A 400 10.97 40.83 -12.26
CA ALA A 400 10.04 41.94 -12.15
C ALA A 400 10.62 43.21 -12.80
N THR A 401 9.73 44.07 -13.33
CA THR A 401 10.11 45.41 -13.80
C THR A 401 9.62 46.47 -12.80
N TYR A 402 10.52 47.37 -12.41
CA TYR A 402 10.25 48.51 -11.54
C TYR A 402 8.96 49.26 -11.91
N GLY A 403 8.11 49.50 -10.92
CA GLY A 403 6.86 50.26 -11.05
C GLY A 403 5.77 49.58 -11.89
N ARG A 404 6.01 48.38 -12.43
CA ARG A 404 5.02 47.63 -13.21
C ARG A 404 4.32 46.56 -12.36
N ALA A 405 3.14 46.16 -12.82
CA ALA A 405 2.42 45.02 -12.25
C ALA A 405 3.22 43.73 -12.45
N TYR A 406 3.30 42.93 -11.39
CA TYR A 406 3.91 41.61 -11.36
C TYR A 406 2.85 40.56 -11.05
N SER A 407 3.00 39.37 -11.63
CA SER A 407 2.22 38.18 -11.29
C SER A 407 3.02 36.92 -11.62
N ALA A 408 3.19 36.03 -10.65
CA ALA A 408 3.81 34.72 -10.84
C ALA A 408 3.18 33.69 -9.87
N THR A 409 2.75 32.55 -10.39
CA THR A 409 2.14 31.47 -9.60
C THR A 409 3.19 30.48 -9.12
N LEU A 410 3.14 30.09 -7.85
CA LEU A 410 3.99 29.05 -7.27
C LEU A 410 3.42 27.64 -7.51
N SER A 411 4.30 26.66 -7.72
CA SER A 411 3.95 25.25 -7.92
C SER A 411 4.46 24.38 -6.76
N LYS A 412 3.74 23.31 -6.43
CA LYS A 412 4.06 22.38 -5.32
C LYS A 412 3.62 20.94 -5.57
N THR A 413 4.14 20.01 -4.78
CA THR A 413 3.58 18.66 -4.55
C THR A 413 2.79 18.61 -3.23
N GLY A 414 1.97 17.57 -3.04
CA GLY A 414 1.05 17.44 -1.90
C GLY A 414 -0.38 17.91 -2.21
N GLY A 415 -1.30 17.60 -1.30
CA GLY A 415 -2.75 17.88 -1.37
C GLY A 415 -3.14 19.33 -1.09
N ALA A 416 -4.39 19.57 -0.70
CA ALA A 416 -4.89 20.91 -0.38
C ALA A 416 -4.15 21.55 0.81
N GLY A 417 -3.96 22.87 0.79
CA GLY A 417 -3.09 23.57 1.73
C GLY A 417 -3.00 25.07 1.47
N THR A 418 -2.16 25.75 2.25
CA THR A 418 -1.98 27.21 2.19
C THR A 418 -0.55 27.60 1.84
N TRP A 419 -0.41 28.75 1.20
CA TRP A 419 0.84 29.37 0.81
C TRP A 419 1.27 30.48 1.75
N SER A 420 2.59 30.64 1.92
CA SER A 420 3.21 31.81 2.53
C SER A 420 4.55 32.11 1.84
N ALA A 421 4.99 33.36 1.90
CA ALA A 421 6.27 33.79 1.33
C ALA A 421 6.88 34.92 2.17
N THR A 422 8.19 34.83 2.42
CA THR A 422 8.97 35.89 3.07
C THR A 422 10.11 36.33 2.16
N GLY A 423 10.68 37.52 2.40
CA GLY A 423 11.72 38.10 1.53
C GLY A 423 11.21 38.71 0.22
N LEU A 424 9.89 38.87 0.05
CA LEU A 424 9.32 39.63 -1.07
C LEU A 424 9.74 41.12 -1.00
N PRO A 425 10.02 41.78 -2.16
CA PRO A 425 10.24 43.22 -2.20
C PRO A 425 8.95 43.99 -1.88
N SER A 426 9.07 45.19 -1.31
CA SER A 426 7.92 45.97 -0.88
C SER A 426 6.96 46.26 -2.04
N GLY A 427 5.67 46.04 -1.81
CA GLY A 427 4.61 46.17 -2.82
C GLY A 427 4.24 44.88 -3.55
N LEU A 428 4.92 43.75 -3.28
CA LEU A 428 4.45 42.42 -3.66
C LEU A 428 3.93 41.63 -2.44
N THR A 429 2.89 40.84 -2.66
CA THR A 429 2.31 39.89 -1.69
C THR A 429 2.08 38.53 -2.35
N VAL A 430 1.94 37.48 -1.56
CA VAL A 430 1.46 36.16 -2.03
C VAL A 430 0.03 35.93 -1.57
N ASP A 431 -0.83 35.45 -2.46
CA ASP A 431 -2.15 34.94 -2.10
C ASP A 431 -2.03 33.57 -1.43
N ALA A 432 -2.56 33.45 -0.21
CA ALA A 432 -2.40 32.26 0.63
C ALA A 432 -3.19 31.03 0.14
N SER A 433 -4.13 31.19 -0.81
CA SER A 433 -4.95 30.09 -1.32
C SER A 433 -4.49 29.57 -2.69
N THR A 434 -4.00 30.46 -3.55
CA THR A 434 -3.61 30.18 -4.94
C THR A 434 -2.10 30.13 -5.15
N GLY A 435 -1.30 30.71 -4.25
CA GLY A 435 0.16 30.80 -4.40
C GLY A 435 0.60 31.82 -5.45
N VAL A 436 -0.28 32.73 -5.86
CA VAL A 436 0.06 33.82 -6.78
C VAL A 436 0.79 34.93 -6.02
N ILE A 437 2.07 35.14 -6.35
CA ILE A 437 2.81 36.35 -5.97
C ILE A 437 2.40 37.46 -6.94
N SER A 438 1.86 38.57 -6.44
CA SER A 438 1.42 39.70 -7.27
C SER A 438 1.60 41.06 -6.59
N GLY A 439 1.44 42.14 -7.35
CA GLY A 439 1.49 43.52 -6.87
C GLY A 439 2.30 44.45 -7.77
N THR A 440 2.79 45.56 -7.22
CA THR A 440 3.68 46.52 -7.90
C THR A 440 4.82 46.90 -6.97
N THR A 441 6.07 46.67 -7.39
CA THR A 441 7.24 47.03 -6.57
C THR A 441 8.11 48.12 -7.20
N GLN A 442 8.61 49.02 -6.35
CA GLN A 442 9.53 50.10 -6.70
C GLN A 442 10.89 49.95 -6.00
N THR A 443 11.23 48.73 -5.55
CA THR A 443 12.51 48.44 -4.88
C THR A 443 13.38 47.63 -5.82
N LEU A 444 14.41 48.28 -6.40
CA LEU A 444 15.38 47.62 -7.27
C LEU A 444 16.28 46.66 -6.47
N GLY A 445 16.70 45.57 -7.11
CA GLY A 445 17.65 44.61 -6.53
C GLY A 445 17.35 43.17 -6.87
N THR A 446 18.02 42.25 -6.17
CA THR A 446 17.76 40.81 -6.22
C THR A 446 17.34 40.34 -4.84
N PHE A 447 16.18 39.70 -4.75
CA PHE A 447 15.52 39.33 -3.51
C PHE A 447 15.45 37.81 -3.38
N THR A 448 15.78 37.28 -2.20
CA THR A 448 15.64 35.85 -1.89
C THR A 448 14.26 35.62 -1.28
N VAL A 449 13.32 35.15 -2.09
CA VAL A 449 11.94 34.86 -1.69
C VAL A 449 11.89 33.43 -1.15
N ALA A 450 11.68 33.25 0.15
CA ALA A 450 11.44 31.94 0.74
C ALA A 450 9.95 31.59 0.63
N ALA A 451 9.58 30.82 -0.39
CA ALA A 451 8.22 30.36 -0.63
C ALA A 451 7.96 29.05 0.13
N THR A 452 6.86 28.97 0.86
CA THR A 452 6.48 27.81 1.68
C THR A 452 5.03 27.43 1.42
N PHE A 453 4.78 26.13 1.21
CA PHE A 453 3.44 25.56 1.13
C PHE A 453 3.23 24.58 2.29
N THR A 454 2.11 24.71 2.99
CA THR A 454 1.72 23.86 4.13
C THR A 454 0.42 23.13 3.81
N GLU A 455 0.44 21.80 3.83
CA GLU A 455 -0.72 20.98 3.50
C GLU A 455 -1.70 20.90 4.69
N THR A 456 -2.99 21.17 4.44
CA THR A 456 -4.02 21.28 5.50
C THR A 456 -4.28 19.96 6.22
N LEU A 457 -4.27 18.83 5.48
CA LEU A 457 -4.62 17.52 6.04
C LEU A 457 -3.60 17.03 7.09
N THR A 458 -2.33 17.45 6.98
CA THR A 458 -1.22 16.84 7.73
C THR A 458 -0.34 17.83 8.45
N GLY A 459 -0.55 19.14 8.26
CA GLY A 459 0.30 20.21 8.77
C GLY A 459 1.73 20.23 8.20
N THR A 460 2.05 19.33 7.27
CA THR A 460 3.40 19.18 6.71
C THR A 460 3.69 20.31 5.74
N SER A 461 4.85 20.94 5.87
CA SER A 461 5.27 22.05 5.02
C SER A 461 6.51 21.74 4.20
N GLY A 462 6.52 22.23 2.97
CA GLY A 462 7.69 22.25 2.09
C GLY A 462 8.06 23.70 1.79
N SER A 463 9.36 24.02 1.78
CA SER A 463 9.86 25.38 1.54
C SER A 463 10.99 25.40 0.51
N LYS A 464 11.07 26.48 -0.28
CA LYS A 464 12.12 26.69 -1.27
C LYS A 464 12.46 28.18 -1.42
N SER A 465 13.75 28.49 -1.35
CA SER A 465 14.29 29.81 -1.69
C SER A 465 14.32 30.01 -3.21
N LEU A 466 13.73 31.11 -3.68
CA LEU A 466 13.66 31.52 -5.08
C LEU A 466 14.30 32.90 -5.23
N SER A 467 15.01 33.13 -6.32
CA SER A 467 15.55 34.46 -6.65
C SER A 467 14.51 35.25 -7.44
N LEU A 468 14.24 36.48 -7.02
CA LEU A 468 13.43 37.47 -7.75
C LEU A 468 14.26 38.72 -7.99
N LYS A 469 14.58 39.01 -9.25
CA LYS A 469 15.30 40.22 -9.66
C LYS A 469 14.32 41.29 -10.12
N VAL A 470 14.41 42.48 -9.54
CA VAL A 470 13.64 43.68 -9.90
C VAL A 470 14.57 44.63 -10.67
N GLY A 471 14.35 44.76 -11.98
CA GLY A 471 15.15 45.59 -12.88
C GLY A 471 14.37 46.75 -13.53
N THR A 472 15.04 47.57 -14.33
CA THR A 472 14.39 48.49 -15.29
C THR A 472 14.63 48.05 -16.72
N THR A 473 13.68 48.37 -17.61
CA THR A 473 13.85 48.23 -19.06
C THR A 473 15.07 49.04 -19.53
N ALA A 474 15.74 48.62 -20.60
CA ALA A 474 16.83 49.41 -21.18
C ALA A 474 16.28 50.75 -21.70
N LEU A 475 16.73 51.85 -21.11
CA LEU A 475 16.41 53.23 -21.49
C LEU A 475 17.03 53.57 -22.86
N ALA A 476 16.21 54.04 -23.81
CA ALA A 476 16.65 54.51 -25.11
C ALA A 476 15.67 55.54 -25.71
N VAL A 477 16.18 56.47 -26.53
CA VAL A 477 15.36 57.40 -27.31
C VAL A 477 14.81 56.67 -28.55
N THR A 478 13.49 56.50 -28.59
CA THR A 478 12.77 55.72 -29.61
C THR A 478 12.32 56.54 -30.81
N THR A 479 12.34 57.89 -30.76
CA THR A 479 12.14 58.76 -31.93
C THR A 479 13.03 58.31 -33.09
N SER A 480 12.48 58.14 -34.29
CA SER A 480 13.22 57.64 -35.46
C SER A 480 14.06 58.73 -36.12
N ALA A 481 13.43 59.87 -36.44
CA ALA A 481 14.02 61.07 -37.04
C ALA A 481 13.29 62.32 -36.54
N LEU A 482 13.86 63.49 -36.81
CA LEU A 482 13.14 64.77 -36.69
C LEU A 482 12.59 65.14 -38.08
N PRO A 483 11.37 65.72 -38.20
CA PRO A 483 10.92 66.33 -39.44
C PRO A 483 11.81 67.52 -39.82
N ASP A 484 11.92 67.81 -41.12
CA ASP A 484 12.54 69.04 -41.58
C ASP A 484 11.65 70.26 -41.30
N GLY A 485 12.27 71.45 -41.23
CA GLY A 485 11.59 72.72 -41.00
C GLY A 485 12.00 73.80 -41.99
N THR A 486 11.40 74.98 -41.84
CA THR A 486 11.73 76.18 -42.65
C THR A 486 11.95 77.37 -41.73
N GLN A 487 12.93 78.20 -42.05
CA GLN A 487 13.21 79.46 -41.36
C GLN A 487 11.92 80.29 -41.17
N GLY A 488 11.78 80.98 -40.04
CA GLY A 488 10.61 81.83 -39.75
C GLY A 488 9.27 81.09 -39.58
N THR A 489 9.21 79.77 -39.79
CA THR A 489 7.98 78.97 -39.67
C THR A 489 7.93 78.25 -38.31
N PRO A 490 6.81 78.29 -37.56
CA PRO A 490 6.71 77.56 -36.29
C PRO A 490 6.96 76.06 -36.44
N TYR A 491 7.86 75.53 -35.61
CA TYR A 491 8.28 74.13 -35.58
C TYR A 491 7.92 73.50 -34.23
N SER A 492 7.47 72.25 -34.24
CA SER A 492 7.13 71.49 -33.03
C SER A 492 7.20 69.97 -33.27
N VAL A 493 7.93 69.24 -32.43
CA VAL A 493 8.01 67.77 -32.46
C VAL A 493 8.17 67.22 -31.04
N THR A 494 7.48 66.11 -30.74
CA THR A 494 7.59 65.42 -29.45
C THR A 494 8.54 64.23 -29.55
N LEU A 495 9.55 64.18 -28.69
CA LEU A 495 10.47 63.06 -28.57
C LEU A 495 9.82 61.90 -27.80
N THR A 496 10.18 60.66 -28.16
CA THR A 496 9.72 59.44 -27.49
C THR A 496 10.89 58.62 -26.98
N HIS A 497 10.67 57.91 -25.86
CA HIS A 497 11.64 57.00 -25.27
C HIS A 497 10.94 55.75 -24.72
N ASN A 498 11.72 54.71 -24.39
CA ASN A 498 11.29 53.60 -23.53
C ASN A 498 12.03 53.66 -22.18
N GLY A 499 11.68 52.81 -21.21
CA GLY A 499 12.15 52.89 -19.82
C GLY A 499 11.07 53.40 -18.87
N GLY A 500 11.46 53.77 -17.65
CA GLY A 500 10.64 54.52 -16.70
C GLY A 500 10.69 56.05 -16.97
N PRO A 501 9.90 56.85 -16.23
CA PRO A 501 9.87 58.31 -16.36
C PRO A 501 11.26 58.94 -16.20
N GLY A 502 11.49 60.08 -16.87
CA GLY A 502 12.77 60.75 -16.87
C GLY A 502 12.71 62.20 -17.35
N THR A 503 13.84 62.90 -17.20
CA THR A 503 14.02 64.30 -17.62
C THR A 503 14.79 64.37 -18.93
N TRP A 504 14.28 65.10 -19.92
CA TRP A 504 14.91 65.34 -21.21
C TRP A 504 15.97 66.45 -21.15
N SER A 505 16.98 66.33 -22.00
CA SER A 505 18.03 67.33 -22.23
C SER A 505 18.42 67.38 -23.70
N SER A 506 19.12 68.44 -24.12
CA SER A 506 19.74 68.50 -25.44
C SER A 506 21.08 69.21 -25.39
N TYR A 507 21.91 68.95 -26.39
CA TYR A 507 22.93 69.90 -26.81
C TYR A 507 22.24 71.16 -27.38
N PRO A 508 22.89 72.35 -27.45
CA PRO A 508 22.29 73.53 -28.06
C PRO A 508 21.62 73.25 -29.41
N LEU A 509 20.35 73.67 -29.50
CA LEU A 509 19.52 73.56 -30.69
C LEU A 509 19.81 74.72 -31.66
N PRO A 510 19.38 74.63 -32.93
CA PRO A 510 19.44 75.76 -33.85
C PRO A 510 18.69 76.98 -33.30
N ASP A 511 19.22 78.17 -33.55
CA ASP A 511 18.67 79.42 -33.02
C ASP A 511 17.17 79.56 -33.31
N GLY A 512 16.41 79.93 -32.29
CA GLY A 512 14.95 80.01 -32.33
C GLY A 512 14.20 78.73 -31.92
N LEU A 513 14.90 77.60 -31.69
CA LEU A 513 14.32 76.35 -31.16
C LEU A 513 14.70 76.09 -29.69
N THR A 514 13.80 75.46 -28.95
CA THR A 514 13.96 75.14 -27.51
C THR A 514 13.46 73.71 -27.22
N LEU A 515 13.92 73.10 -26.12
CA LEU A 515 13.44 71.80 -25.63
C LEU A 515 12.74 71.95 -24.28
N ASN A 516 11.53 71.41 -24.16
CA ASN A 516 10.87 71.22 -22.87
C ASN A 516 11.39 69.95 -22.17
N ALA A 517 12.14 70.14 -21.09
CA ALA A 517 12.78 69.05 -20.34
C ALA A 517 11.80 68.06 -19.68
N ALA A 518 10.53 68.44 -19.46
CA ALA A 518 9.53 67.56 -18.84
C ALA A 518 8.71 66.77 -19.86
N THR A 519 8.45 67.32 -21.05
CA THR A 519 7.59 66.70 -22.07
C THR A 519 8.33 66.13 -23.27
N GLY A 520 9.62 66.46 -23.44
CA GLY A 520 10.40 66.05 -24.62
C GLY A 520 10.01 66.78 -25.91
N VAL A 521 9.25 67.89 -25.82
CA VAL A 521 8.86 68.68 -26.99
C VAL A 521 10.00 69.61 -27.39
N ILE A 522 10.51 69.48 -28.60
CA ILE A 522 11.33 70.51 -29.26
C ILE A 522 10.38 71.44 -30.00
N SER A 523 10.40 72.74 -29.70
CA SER A 523 9.55 73.72 -30.38
C SER A 523 10.14 75.14 -30.40
N GLY A 524 9.65 75.96 -31.33
CA GLY A 524 10.02 77.36 -31.51
C GLY A 524 9.81 77.83 -32.95
N THR A 525 10.51 78.89 -33.34
CA THR A 525 10.52 79.41 -34.72
C THR A 525 11.98 79.62 -35.13
N PRO A 526 12.55 78.78 -36.00
CA PRO A 526 13.98 78.80 -36.28
C PRO A 526 14.38 80.05 -37.07
N THR A 527 15.45 80.72 -36.64
CA THR A 527 15.97 81.94 -37.29
C THR A 527 17.13 81.67 -38.25
N VAL A 528 17.61 80.42 -38.32
CA VAL A 528 18.77 79.98 -39.12
C VAL A 528 18.39 78.91 -40.15
N THR A 529 19.27 78.67 -41.12
CA THR A 529 19.12 77.69 -42.20
C THR A 529 20.33 76.76 -42.28
N GLY A 530 20.14 75.58 -42.87
CA GLY A 530 21.17 74.54 -43.02
C GLY A 530 20.79 73.20 -42.38
N THR A 531 21.74 72.28 -42.33
CA THR A 531 21.57 70.94 -41.73
C THR A 531 22.28 70.88 -40.39
N PHE A 532 21.54 70.54 -39.33
CA PHE A 532 22.02 70.57 -37.95
C PHE A 532 22.01 69.18 -37.32
N SER A 533 23.06 68.85 -36.56
CA SER A 533 23.17 67.62 -35.77
C SER A 533 22.60 67.85 -34.37
N VAL A 534 21.31 67.55 -34.19
CA VAL A 534 20.59 67.71 -32.91
C VAL A 534 20.82 66.48 -32.02
N TYR A 535 21.48 66.66 -30.89
CA TYR A 535 21.66 65.61 -29.89
C TYR A 535 20.72 65.83 -28.70
N VAL A 536 19.95 64.80 -28.34
CA VAL A 536 19.03 64.79 -27.21
C VAL A 536 19.36 63.66 -26.24
N GLY A 537 19.15 63.92 -24.95
CA GLY A 537 19.30 62.96 -23.86
C GLY A 537 18.01 62.77 -23.07
N ILE A 538 17.87 61.61 -22.45
CA ILE A 538 16.82 61.29 -21.47
C ILE A 538 17.48 60.61 -20.26
N THR A 539 17.14 61.05 -19.05
CA THR A 539 17.68 60.51 -17.79
C THR A 539 16.56 59.88 -16.96
N GLU A 540 16.59 58.56 -16.75
CA GLU A 540 15.57 57.81 -16.00
C GLU A 540 15.63 58.14 -14.49
N THR A 541 14.57 58.74 -13.94
CA THR A 541 14.50 59.25 -12.57
C THR A 541 14.77 58.18 -11.51
N ALA A 542 14.38 56.92 -11.80
CA ALA A 542 14.50 55.80 -10.88
C ALA A 542 15.92 55.19 -10.78
N THR A 543 16.80 55.46 -11.74
CA THR A 543 18.13 54.80 -11.82
C THR A 543 19.29 55.73 -12.11
N GLY A 544 19.04 56.95 -12.57
CA GLY A 544 20.09 57.85 -13.08
C GLY A 544 20.73 57.38 -14.39
N LYS A 545 20.22 56.32 -15.03
CA LYS A 545 20.64 55.93 -16.38
C LYS A 545 20.37 57.07 -17.35
N VAL A 546 21.28 57.28 -18.30
CA VAL A 546 21.14 58.26 -19.38
C VAL A 546 21.17 57.53 -20.72
N ALA A 547 20.29 57.89 -21.63
CA ALA A 547 20.38 57.52 -23.04
C ALA A 547 20.45 58.78 -23.91
N VAL A 548 21.30 58.77 -24.93
CA VAL A 548 21.53 59.90 -25.84
C VAL A 548 21.33 59.44 -27.28
N LYS A 549 20.74 60.29 -28.11
CA LYS A 549 20.59 60.04 -29.56
C LYS A 549 20.79 61.31 -30.36
N GLY A 550 21.50 61.18 -31.48
CA GLY A 550 21.67 62.24 -32.47
C GLY A 550 20.66 62.11 -33.61
N PHE A 551 20.25 63.25 -34.16
CA PHE A 551 19.36 63.38 -35.31
C PHE A 551 19.92 64.43 -36.28
N ALA A 552 19.62 64.27 -37.56
CA ALA A 552 19.68 65.39 -38.50
C ALA A 552 18.37 66.18 -38.43
N LEU A 553 18.47 67.50 -38.60
CA LEU A 553 17.35 68.43 -38.80
C LEU A 553 17.75 69.39 -39.92
N VAL A 554 17.04 69.39 -41.05
CA VAL A 554 17.25 70.40 -42.10
C VAL A 554 16.30 71.58 -41.88
N LEU A 555 16.85 72.79 -41.95
CA LEU A 555 16.11 74.05 -41.89
C LEU A 555 16.27 74.78 -43.24
N ALA A 556 15.22 74.75 -44.05
CA ALA A 556 15.19 75.36 -45.38
C ALA A 556 15.06 76.90 -45.31
N PRO A 557 15.62 77.65 -46.27
CA PRO A 557 15.39 79.10 -46.39
C PRO A 557 13.99 79.39 -46.95
N SER A 558 13.31 80.37 -46.35
CA SER A 558 12.07 80.94 -46.90
C SER A 558 12.33 81.67 -48.23
N ALA A 559 11.29 81.73 -49.07
CA ALA A 559 11.29 82.44 -50.33
C ALA A 559 11.19 83.96 -50.17
N VAL A 560 12.04 84.68 -50.90
CA VAL A 560 12.02 86.15 -51.00
C VAL A 560 11.93 86.54 -52.48
N ILE A 561 11.08 87.49 -52.82
CA ILE A 561 10.92 88.05 -54.17
C ILE A 561 12.16 88.88 -54.52
N THR A 562 12.70 88.68 -55.72
CA THR A 562 13.92 89.40 -56.17
C THR A 562 13.70 90.30 -57.38
N THR A 563 12.51 90.28 -58.01
CA THR A 563 12.14 91.24 -59.06
C THR A 563 11.71 92.57 -58.44
N THR A 564 12.52 93.63 -58.62
CA THR A 564 12.25 94.98 -58.10
C THR A 564 11.56 95.92 -59.09
N SER A 565 11.60 95.61 -60.40
CA SER A 565 10.91 96.34 -61.47
C SER A 565 10.58 95.41 -62.64
N VAL A 566 9.75 95.86 -63.58
CA VAL A 566 9.43 95.13 -64.82
C VAL A 566 9.64 96.05 -66.03
N PRO A 567 9.95 95.53 -67.24
CA PRO A 567 10.14 96.35 -68.44
C PRO A 567 8.85 97.06 -68.89
N ASP A 568 9.01 98.19 -69.59
CA ASP A 568 7.93 98.92 -70.25
C ASP A 568 7.22 98.07 -71.32
N GLY A 569 5.90 98.26 -71.46
CA GLY A 569 5.06 97.63 -72.48
C GLY A 569 4.60 98.58 -73.60
N VAL A 570 4.02 98.01 -74.65
CA VAL A 570 3.40 98.76 -75.76
C VAL A 570 2.00 98.20 -76.02
N THR A 571 1.02 99.09 -76.15
CA THR A 571 -0.38 98.73 -76.45
C THR A 571 -0.45 97.93 -77.75
N GLY A 572 -1.23 96.84 -77.77
CA GLY A 572 -1.38 95.95 -78.92
C GLY A 572 -0.18 95.02 -79.19
N THR A 573 0.92 95.14 -78.42
CA THR A 573 2.10 94.28 -78.55
C THR A 573 2.11 93.20 -77.46
N ALA A 574 2.56 91.98 -77.80
CA ALA A 574 2.67 90.91 -76.81
C ALA A 574 3.74 91.25 -75.75
N TYR A 575 3.39 91.06 -74.49
CA TYR A 575 4.22 91.30 -73.31
C TYR A 575 4.47 89.99 -72.56
N SER A 576 5.68 89.80 -72.04
CA SER A 576 6.04 88.63 -71.23
C SER A 576 7.25 88.93 -70.33
N GLN A 577 7.06 88.82 -69.01
CA GLN A 577 8.10 88.98 -68.00
C GLN A 577 7.90 87.92 -66.91
N GLN A 578 8.91 87.08 -66.67
CA GLN A 578 8.91 86.15 -65.54
C GLN A 578 9.37 86.87 -64.26
N LEU A 579 8.61 86.76 -63.18
CA LEU A 579 8.99 87.24 -61.86
C LEU A 579 9.92 86.22 -61.16
N ALA A 580 10.89 86.73 -60.41
CA ALA A 580 11.98 85.96 -59.81
C ALA A 580 11.95 86.02 -58.28
N LYS A 581 12.48 84.97 -57.65
CA LYS A 581 12.52 84.76 -56.19
C LYS A 581 13.67 83.81 -55.80
N THR A 582 13.95 83.72 -54.51
CA THR A 582 14.73 82.64 -53.86
C THR A 582 13.80 81.67 -53.10
N GLY A 583 14.36 80.69 -52.34
CA GLY A 583 13.63 79.82 -51.40
C GLY A 583 12.59 78.86 -52.01
N ALA A 584 11.70 78.30 -51.17
CA ALA A 584 10.90 77.12 -51.49
C ALA A 584 9.79 77.35 -52.56
N ALA A 585 9.28 76.26 -53.13
CA ALA A 585 8.23 76.30 -54.16
C ALA A 585 6.90 76.87 -53.62
N GLY A 586 6.07 77.43 -54.50
CA GLY A 586 4.91 78.22 -54.12
C GLY A 586 4.20 78.84 -55.32
N THR A 587 3.22 79.71 -55.05
CA THR A 587 2.36 80.36 -56.05
C THR A 587 2.43 81.88 -55.98
N TRP A 588 2.22 82.53 -57.13
CA TRP A 588 2.15 83.99 -57.25
C TRP A 588 0.70 84.48 -57.40
N ALA A 589 0.40 85.63 -56.81
CA ALA A 589 -0.88 86.33 -56.98
C ALA A 589 -0.67 87.85 -57.03
N VAL A 590 -1.59 88.58 -57.67
CA VAL A 590 -1.73 90.04 -57.49
C VAL A 590 -2.68 90.26 -56.32
N THR A 591 -2.22 90.94 -55.28
CA THR A 591 -2.97 91.12 -54.02
C THR A 591 -3.43 92.56 -53.79
N LYS A 592 -2.91 93.53 -54.55
CA LYS A 592 -3.34 94.94 -54.51
C LYS A 592 -3.06 95.63 -55.84
N GLY A 593 -3.84 96.67 -56.15
CA GLY A 593 -3.73 97.41 -57.42
C GLY A 593 -4.29 96.63 -58.61
N ASN A 594 -3.95 97.08 -59.81
CA ASN A 594 -4.49 96.52 -61.06
C ASN A 594 -3.39 96.38 -62.10
N LEU A 595 -3.38 95.24 -62.82
CA LEU A 595 -2.56 95.07 -64.01
C LEU A 595 -3.10 95.91 -65.17
N ALA A 596 -2.25 96.16 -66.17
CA ALA A 596 -2.68 96.75 -67.43
C ALA A 596 -3.79 95.90 -68.07
N PRO A 597 -4.88 96.50 -68.58
CA PRO A 597 -5.92 95.77 -69.31
C PRO A 597 -5.32 94.89 -70.42
N GLY A 598 -5.65 93.60 -70.43
CA GLY A 598 -5.08 92.62 -71.35
C GLY A 598 -3.77 91.94 -70.90
N VAL A 599 -3.24 92.28 -69.72
CA VAL A 599 -2.12 91.58 -69.06
C VAL A 599 -2.63 90.80 -67.83
N SER A 600 -2.09 89.60 -67.61
CA SER A 600 -2.37 88.75 -66.45
C SER A 600 -1.08 88.24 -65.80
N LEU A 601 -1.18 87.77 -64.55
CA LEU A 601 -0.10 87.10 -63.82
C LEU A 601 -0.49 85.63 -63.63
N SER A 602 0.36 84.70 -64.07
CA SER A 602 0.16 83.28 -63.80
C SER A 602 0.54 82.91 -62.35
N ALA A 603 0.00 81.80 -61.85
CA ALA A 603 0.41 81.25 -60.56
C ALA A 603 1.90 80.85 -60.49
N SER A 604 2.58 80.71 -61.64
CA SER A 604 4.02 80.48 -61.74
C SER A 604 4.86 81.77 -61.82
N GLY A 605 4.23 82.95 -61.72
CA GLY A 605 4.91 84.24 -61.73
C GLY A 605 5.17 84.82 -63.13
N LEU A 606 4.52 84.31 -64.17
CA LEU A 606 4.66 84.87 -65.52
C LEU A 606 3.65 86.01 -65.73
N LEU A 607 4.14 87.25 -65.76
CA LEU A 607 3.37 88.44 -66.10
C LEU A 607 3.33 88.57 -67.62
N SER A 608 2.18 88.31 -68.26
CA SER A 608 2.10 88.20 -69.72
C SER A 608 0.72 88.57 -70.28
N GLY A 609 0.67 88.84 -71.59
CA GLY A 609 -0.56 89.16 -72.31
C GLY A 609 -0.33 90.17 -73.43
N THR A 610 -1.33 90.97 -73.76
CA THR A 610 -1.24 92.06 -74.75
C THR A 610 -1.95 93.28 -74.18
N PRO A 611 -1.23 94.33 -73.74
CA PRO A 611 -1.86 95.52 -73.17
C PRO A 611 -2.83 96.18 -74.16
N THR A 612 -4.04 96.54 -73.73
CA THR A 612 -5.06 97.17 -74.58
C THR A 612 -5.29 98.66 -74.28
N ALA A 613 -4.59 99.22 -73.28
CA ALA A 613 -4.65 100.63 -72.91
C ALA A 613 -3.25 101.18 -72.55
N GLN A 614 -2.97 102.40 -73.00
CA GLN A 614 -1.80 103.20 -72.57
C GLN A 614 -2.01 103.69 -71.12
N GLY A 615 -0.96 103.68 -70.30
CA GLY A 615 -1.01 104.16 -68.93
C GLY A 615 0.06 103.55 -68.02
N ASP A 616 0.09 104.01 -66.77
CA ASP A 616 1.02 103.54 -65.73
C ASP A 616 0.24 102.69 -64.71
N PHE A 617 0.53 101.39 -64.64
CA PHE A 617 -0.27 100.40 -63.91
C PHE A 617 0.50 99.84 -62.70
N GLY A 618 0.15 100.32 -61.50
CA GLY A 618 0.77 99.91 -60.24
C GLY A 618 0.06 98.73 -59.59
N PHE A 619 0.81 97.71 -59.18
CA PHE A 619 0.29 96.49 -58.56
C PHE A 619 1.25 95.94 -57.49
N THR A 620 0.70 95.20 -56.54
CA THR A 620 1.46 94.43 -55.55
C THR A 620 1.33 92.95 -55.87
N VAL A 621 2.46 92.28 -56.01
CA VAL A 621 2.54 90.82 -56.11
C VAL A 621 2.83 90.24 -54.75
N THR A 622 2.23 89.10 -54.47
CA THR A 622 2.54 88.24 -53.33
C THR A 622 2.99 86.89 -53.87
N PHE A 623 4.07 86.36 -53.31
CA PHE A 623 4.47 84.97 -53.47
C PHE A 623 4.19 84.23 -52.17
N THR A 624 3.46 83.11 -52.24
CA THR A 624 3.14 82.28 -51.08
C THR A 624 3.70 80.88 -51.26
N GLU A 625 4.49 80.41 -50.29
CA GLU A 625 5.10 79.07 -50.30
C GLU A 625 4.06 77.95 -50.13
N THR A 626 4.21 76.90 -50.95
CA THR A 626 3.40 75.68 -50.86
C THR A 626 3.84 74.85 -49.66
N GLY A 627 3.00 74.81 -48.62
CA GLY A 627 3.17 73.93 -47.45
C GLY A 627 3.45 74.69 -46.15
N THR A 628 4.30 75.70 -46.18
CA THR A 628 4.56 76.57 -45.01
C THR A 628 3.50 77.67 -44.86
N GLY A 629 2.93 78.14 -45.97
CA GLY A 629 2.05 79.31 -46.00
C GLY A 629 2.78 80.64 -45.77
N TYR A 630 4.12 80.64 -45.71
CA TYR A 630 4.91 81.86 -45.66
C TYR A 630 4.65 82.69 -46.93
N SER A 631 4.61 84.03 -46.80
CA SER A 631 4.38 84.92 -47.93
C SER A 631 5.27 86.16 -47.88
N ASP A 632 5.78 86.54 -49.05
CA ASP A 632 6.53 87.77 -49.29
C ASP A 632 5.79 88.64 -50.31
N THR A 633 5.97 89.97 -50.25
CA THR A 633 5.19 90.94 -51.04
C THR A 633 6.05 92.05 -51.64
N GLN A 634 5.89 92.30 -52.94
CA GLN A 634 6.64 93.32 -53.66
C GLN A 634 5.71 94.22 -54.48
N VAL A 635 5.98 95.53 -54.47
CA VAL A 635 5.27 96.52 -55.30
C VAL A 635 6.00 96.66 -56.63
N LEU A 636 5.25 96.66 -57.73
CA LEU A 636 5.73 96.78 -59.10
C LEU A 636 4.88 97.79 -59.88
N LEU A 637 5.46 98.34 -60.95
CA LEU A 637 4.83 99.28 -61.86
C LEU A 637 5.08 98.82 -63.30
N LEU A 638 4.02 98.65 -64.08
CA LEU A 638 4.10 98.42 -65.53
C LEU A 638 3.67 99.70 -66.25
N HIS A 639 4.63 100.39 -66.86
CA HIS A 639 4.34 101.45 -67.82
C HIS A 639 3.91 100.83 -69.16
N VAL A 640 2.87 101.35 -69.80
CA VAL A 640 2.43 100.94 -71.14
C VAL A 640 2.29 102.17 -72.04
N SER A 641 3.02 102.15 -73.15
CA SER A 641 2.99 103.18 -74.21
C SER A 641 1.95 102.86 -75.31
N ALA A 642 1.64 103.82 -76.19
CA ALA A 642 0.79 103.58 -77.37
C ALA A 642 1.65 103.23 -78.60
N PRO A 643 1.07 102.63 -79.67
CA PRO A 643 1.83 102.31 -80.88
C PRO A 643 2.33 103.58 -81.55
N ASN A 644 3.63 103.62 -81.88
CA ASN A 644 4.30 104.81 -82.45
C ASN A 644 4.29 106.06 -81.53
N SER A 645 4.15 105.87 -80.22
CA SER A 645 4.44 106.91 -79.22
C SER A 645 5.88 107.44 -79.35
N PRO A 646 6.15 108.74 -79.14
CA PRO A 646 7.51 109.27 -79.11
C PRO A 646 8.32 108.65 -77.97
N VAL A 647 9.59 108.36 -78.22
CA VAL A 647 10.47 107.71 -77.24
C VAL A 647 10.93 108.72 -76.18
N ILE A 648 10.83 108.36 -74.90
CA ILE A 648 11.43 109.09 -73.77
C ILE A 648 12.72 108.36 -73.37
N ASN A 649 13.86 108.94 -73.72
CA ASN A 649 15.20 108.38 -73.52
C ASN A 649 15.65 108.46 -72.06
N THR A 650 15.16 109.43 -71.30
CA THR A 650 15.45 109.53 -69.85
C THR A 650 14.94 108.27 -69.14
N THR A 651 15.84 107.54 -68.48
CA THR A 651 15.53 106.32 -67.70
C THR A 651 15.53 106.58 -66.19
N SER A 652 16.31 107.56 -65.74
CA SER A 652 16.37 108.06 -64.38
C SER A 652 16.67 109.56 -64.38
N LEU A 653 16.48 110.22 -63.24
CA LEU A 653 16.93 111.59 -63.01
C LEU A 653 18.04 111.57 -61.93
N PRO A 654 19.04 112.47 -61.99
CA PRO A 654 20.03 112.57 -60.93
C PRO A 654 19.40 113.00 -59.60
N ASP A 655 19.96 112.52 -58.50
CA ASP A 655 19.66 113.00 -57.15
C ASP A 655 19.89 114.52 -57.02
N GLY A 656 19.00 115.18 -56.27
CA GLY A 656 19.21 116.55 -55.80
C GLY A 656 19.67 116.58 -54.34
N LYS A 657 20.02 117.78 -53.86
CA LYS A 657 20.27 118.08 -52.45
C LYS A 657 19.58 119.39 -52.06
N VAL A 658 18.92 119.43 -50.90
CA VAL A 658 18.25 120.64 -50.40
C VAL A 658 19.21 121.84 -50.39
N GLY A 659 18.76 122.98 -50.92
CA GLY A 659 19.52 124.22 -50.98
C GLY A 659 20.55 124.33 -52.12
N VAL A 660 20.78 123.26 -52.89
CA VAL A 660 21.72 123.25 -54.04
C VAL A 660 20.96 123.43 -55.35
N ALA A 661 21.48 124.25 -56.27
CA ALA A 661 20.87 124.43 -57.58
C ALA A 661 20.83 123.11 -58.38
N TYR A 662 19.63 122.71 -58.79
CA TYR A 662 19.35 121.49 -59.53
C TYR A 662 19.14 121.81 -61.02
N SER A 663 19.63 120.94 -61.89
CA SER A 663 19.40 121.00 -63.33
C SER A 663 19.50 119.62 -63.95
N ALA A 664 18.39 119.11 -64.48
CA ALA A 664 18.34 117.86 -65.23
C ALA A 664 17.37 118.00 -66.42
N THR A 665 17.79 117.57 -67.61
CA THR A 665 16.99 117.75 -68.84
C THR A 665 16.39 116.43 -69.30
N LEU A 666 15.07 116.41 -69.45
CA LEU A 666 14.33 115.30 -70.04
C LEU A 666 14.67 115.18 -71.53
N SER A 667 15.00 113.96 -71.97
CA SER A 667 15.40 113.64 -73.34
C SER A 667 14.37 112.75 -74.00
N GLY A 668 14.01 113.09 -75.24
CA GLY A 668 13.06 112.33 -76.06
C GLY A 668 13.35 112.51 -77.54
N VAL A 669 12.77 111.65 -78.38
CA VAL A 669 13.02 111.64 -79.82
C VAL A 669 11.98 112.50 -80.55
N GLY A 670 12.47 113.52 -81.27
CA GLY A 670 11.66 114.50 -82.00
C GLY A 670 11.49 115.83 -81.27
N THR A 671 10.85 116.79 -81.92
CA THR A 671 10.57 118.12 -81.34
C THR A 671 9.16 118.12 -80.75
N GLY A 672 9.03 118.35 -79.44
CA GLY A 672 7.76 118.21 -78.73
C GLY A 672 7.75 118.90 -77.36
N ASN A 673 6.58 118.91 -76.72
CA ASN A 673 6.38 119.57 -75.43
C ASN A 673 6.36 118.55 -74.29
N TRP A 674 6.94 118.95 -73.16
CA TRP A 674 6.94 118.23 -71.89
C TRP A 674 5.88 118.80 -70.93
N THR A 675 5.19 117.91 -70.23
CA THR A 675 4.20 118.25 -69.20
C THR A 675 4.30 117.25 -68.04
N LEU A 676 3.81 117.62 -66.85
CA LEU A 676 3.60 116.69 -65.75
C LEU A 676 2.15 116.20 -65.82
N THR A 677 1.95 114.88 -65.88
CA THR A 677 0.62 114.23 -65.88
C THR A 677 0.26 113.60 -64.54
N TYR A 678 1.24 113.33 -63.68
CA TYR A 678 1.03 112.86 -62.32
C TYR A 678 2.20 113.28 -61.41
N GLY A 679 1.91 113.43 -60.12
CA GLY A 679 2.87 113.89 -59.12
C GLY A 679 3.17 115.39 -59.19
N SER A 680 3.99 115.85 -58.27
CA SER A 680 4.56 117.20 -58.24
C SER A 680 6.07 117.11 -58.19
N LEU A 681 6.77 118.06 -58.79
CA LEU A 681 8.21 118.21 -58.55
C LEU A 681 8.48 118.56 -57.08
N PRO A 682 9.66 118.21 -56.53
CA PRO A 682 10.12 118.69 -55.23
C PRO A 682 10.00 120.21 -55.10
N ALA A 683 9.58 120.69 -53.93
CA ALA A 683 9.30 122.10 -53.71
C ALA A 683 10.53 122.97 -54.03
N GLY A 684 10.36 123.94 -54.95
CA GLY A 684 11.45 124.79 -55.44
C GLY A 684 12.06 124.36 -56.80
N LEU A 685 11.62 123.25 -57.39
CA LEU A 685 11.92 122.86 -58.77
C LEU A 685 10.76 123.17 -59.73
N SER A 686 11.08 123.38 -61.01
CA SER A 686 10.13 123.67 -62.08
C SER A 686 10.50 122.95 -63.38
N LEU A 687 9.51 122.60 -64.22
CA LEU A 687 9.72 122.01 -65.55
C LEU A 687 9.48 123.04 -66.64
N ASN A 688 10.48 123.26 -67.50
CA ASN A 688 10.31 123.99 -68.75
C ASN A 688 9.65 123.07 -69.79
N SER A 689 8.43 123.40 -70.22
CA SER A 689 7.65 122.59 -71.15
C SER A 689 8.22 122.54 -72.57
N GLY A 690 8.97 123.55 -73.02
CA GLY A 690 9.55 123.59 -74.36
C GLY A 690 10.91 122.90 -74.49
N THR A 691 11.68 122.81 -73.39
CA THR A 691 13.04 122.22 -73.40
C THR A 691 13.19 120.93 -72.61
N GLY A 692 12.21 120.57 -71.77
CA GLY A 692 12.31 119.42 -70.86
C GLY A 692 13.24 119.65 -69.67
N ALA A 693 13.82 120.85 -69.50
CA ALA A 693 14.71 121.15 -68.38
C ALA A 693 13.92 121.26 -67.07
N ILE A 694 14.26 120.41 -66.10
CA ILE A 694 13.83 120.50 -64.71
C ILE A 694 14.91 121.29 -63.95
N THR A 695 14.58 122.50 -63.50
CA THR A 695 15.54 123.42 -62.85
C THR A 695 14.94 124.12 -61.63
N GLY A 696 15.81 124.53 -60.71
CA GLY A 696 15.45 125.29 -59.51
C GLY A 696 16.38 124.99 -58.35
N THR A 697 15.92 125.23 -57.11
CA THR A 697 16.64 124.88 -55.88
C THR A 697 15.65 124.18 -54.95
N PRO A 698 15.80 122.88 -54.66
CA PRO A 698 14.82 122.14 -53.87
C PRO A 698 14.94 122.51 -52.39
N THR A 699 13.80 122.66 -51.71
CA THR A 699 13.71 123.17 -50.33
C THR A 699 13.36 122.10 -49.30
N THR A 700 12.89 120.93 -49.72
CA THR A 700 12.46 119.82 -48.86
C THR A 700 13.11 118.50 -49.30
N PRO A 701 13.62 117.66 -48.38
CA PRO A 701 14.15 116.35 -48.72
C PRO A 701 13.03 115.33 -48.98
N GLY A 702 13.38 114.22 -49.61
CA GLY A 702 12.51 113.07 -49.86
C GLY A 702 12.34 112.72 -51.33
N ASP A 703 11.61 111.64 -51.58
CA ASP A 703 11.32 111.11 -52.91
C ASP A 703 10.09 111.74 -53.54
N SER A 704 10.19 112.13 -54.81
CA SER A 704 9.07 112.59 -55.63
C SER A 704 8.94 111.74 -56.88
N LEU A 705 7.92 110.87 -56.90
CA LEU A 705 7.52 110.13 -58.10
C LEU A 705 6.68 111.06 -58.99
N ILE A 706 7.20 111.37 -60.17
CA ILE A 706 6.51 112.14 -61.20
C ILE A 706 6.22 111.26 -62.41
N VAL A 707 5.14 111.55 -63.14
CA VAL A 707 4.95 111.03 -64.50
C VAL A 707 5.06 112.20 -65.47
N VAL A 708 6.10 112.17 -66.29
CA VAL A 708 6.31 113.16 -67.35
C VAL A 708 5.65 112.69 -68.64
N LYS A 709 4.95 113.59 -69.34
CA LYS A 709 4.35 113.36 -70.65
C LYS A 709 5.10 114.15 -71.71
N PHE A 710 5.62 113.46 -72.71
CA PHE A 710 6.24 114.04 -73.91
C PHE A 710 5.28 113.92 -75.09
N THR A 711 4.96 115.05 -75.74
CA THR A 711 3.96 115.12 -76.82
C THR A 711 4.59 115.68 -78.09
N VAL A 712 4.55 114.90 -79.17
CA VAL A 712 5.08 115.22 -80.51
C VAL A 712 3.94 115.14 -81.51
N GLY A 713 3.44 116.30 -81.95
CA GLY A 713 2.21 116.39 -82.75
C GLY A 713 1.00 115.87 -81.98
N ALA A 714 0.25 114.93 -82.57
CA ALA A 714 -0.89 114.27 -81.92
C ALA A 714 -0.48 113.10 -80.99
N ASN A 715 0.73 112.56 -81.16
CA ASN A 715 1.19 111.40 -80.42
C ASN A 715 1.88 111.82 -79.12
N TYR A 716 1.72 111.03 -78.06
CA TYR A 716 2.42 111.26 -76.80
C TYR A 716 2.85 109.96 -76.14
N ASN A 717 3.79 110.09 -75.23
CA ASN A 717 4.16 109.03 -74.30
C ASN A 717 4.23 109.59 -72.88
N THR A 718 4.03 108.74 -71.89
CA THR A 718 4.33 109.05 -70.50
C THR A 718 5.58 108.29 -70.04
N LYS A 719 6.18 108.71 -68.93
CA LYS A 719 7.14 107.89 -68.18
C LYS A 719 7.16 108.27 -66.72
N ALA A 720 7.07 107.27 -65.85
CA ALA A 720 7.34 107.44 -64.43
C ALA A 720 8.84 107.67 -64.21
N LEU A 721 9.20 108.71 -63.46
CA LEU A 721 10.57 109.03 -63.05
C LEU A 721 10.57 109.40 -61.56
N LEU A 722 11.58 108.94 -60.83
CA LEU A 722 11.81 109.32 -59.44
C LEU A 722 12.83 110.45 -59.38
N ILE A 723 12.58 111.45 -58.53
CA ILE A 723 13.58 112.42 -58.10
C ILE A 723 13.80 112.24 -56.59
N HIS A 724 14.98 111.80 -56.20
CA HIS A 724 15.40 111.75 -54.80
C HIS A 724 16.05 113.09 -54.41
N ILE A 725 15.55 113.76 -53.38
CA ILE A 725 16.20 114.94 -52.80
C ILE A 725 16.84 114.57 -51.47
N ASN A 726 18.17 114.50 -51.45
CA ASN A 726 18.96 114.32 -50.24
C ASN A 726 18.80 115.55 -49.31
N PRO A 727 18.80 115.36 -47.97
CA PRO A 727 18.78 116.46 -47.02
C PRO A 727 20.03 117.35 -47.10
N ALA A 728 19.92 118.57 -46.57
CA ALA A 728 21.04 119.49 -46.41
C ALA A 728 21.98 119.03 -45.28
N GLY A 729 22.81 118.02 -45.55
CA GLY A 729 24.00 117.68 -44.76
C GLY A 729 25.18 118.63 -45.00
#